data_AF-A0AAE0RZM9-F1
#
_entry.id   AF-A0AAE0RZM9-F1
#
_cell.length_a   1.000
_cell.length_b   1.000
_cell.length_c   1.000
_cell.angle_alpha   90.00
_cell.angle_beta   90.00
_cell.angle_gamma   90.00
#
_symmetry.space_group_name_H-M   'P 1'
#
loop_
_entity.id
_entity.type
_entity.pdbx_description
1 polymer ?
#
loop_
_entity_poly.entity_id
_entity_poly.type
_entity_poly.pdbx_seq_one_letter_code
_entity_poly.pdbx_strand_id
1 'polypeptide(L)'
;MFRIFIDGKGYSAVEGQTIIQVADAKKNDLDKGTYAMHHIKTLGVQVEIPRFCYHESLSVAGNCRMCLVEYGMPKVDPVTKKYVLDEKGDPVIQWMPKLTTACSTKVIDEMRVKTHVTSPLVKDAQRGILEFILINHPLDCPTCDQAGECPLQQITYKYGPESSRFEFEKVHKPKREKWGSKIVFDAERCINCTRCVRFFDEYTGTHDLEIVQRGWNNYPSPASGKSLDENPYSMNVIDLCPVGALTSADYRFKSRVWEMSGTETISLNNGKCSNITMWVRDNLVMRFTPRFNPLVNGHFIADEDRLNYKWINENRASAPKLRNVNQFVERTWEEAICEAATILKSYSPSEIFFLGSTMSSLETMYALKKLAEKLGVLNIDYATYRNNLFDNKLISSDATPNRLGAELVDLSSNRVVSVFSLSEDIQKGKIKCVLAVEDDLLNILNYEVLERLESYIVLPHHNLKSNQMAKVVLPAATFAEMVGSFINVDGVIQLTRPAKVLKFQNRELMWELVSSRLDIHGTKFDKWVREENLIDAKPAWEILCGMLTALSKEKSFNSARDIFEKICAEIPDLSHLNYKKIGGKIVLIVTIVVGLLITVAYTVLAERWIAAAIQRRIGPNRVGWHGVLQPFADLLKLLFKENIKPKEANKFYHTIAPMISLVAAFSSIAVIPFSSSILIADVPVGVLFVLAVTSVGVYGITLSGWASGSTYSSLGGLRSSAQMVSYEIAMGLAVVSVVVISGSMSMHDIVKHQTTNPLHWNIVQNFFGFVIFLISAFAETNRAPFDLPEAEQELKDPKPKLVEKQKQKVPCHVAIIMDGNGRWAKKQNLPRLAGHYQGVKIVRDVVETAIELGISYLTLFAFSTENWKRPKEEVFGIMNLTIDVVKRETEDLVKNGVRILIIGDINTLPSDTKQALTECVEKTKLNTRLMLVLALNYGSRWEITQAVKTIIKGIHEEKWTLEDIDETMIQNNLSTKNIPDPDLLIRTGGGFRVSNFLLWQIAYTELIVLDVLWPDFNRTCFNEAIREFQQRERRYGMISEQLEYPEN
;
A
#
# COMPACT_ATOMS: atom_id res chain seq x y z
N MET A 1 33.46 3.69 14.54
CA MET A 1 32.14 3.95 13.92
C MET A 1 31.99 5.44 13.80
N PHE A 2 31.74 5.93 12.59
CA PHE A 2 31.47 7.34 12.32
C PHE A 2 29.98 7.63 12.46
N ARG A 3 29.64 8.81 12.96
CA ARG A 3 28.27 9.35 12.97
C ARG A 3 28.08 10.25 11.76
N ILE A 4 27.02 10.02 11.00
CA ILE A 4 26.67 10.84 9.83
C ILE A 4 25.21 11.25 9.94
N PHE A 5 24.89 12.49 9.59
CA PHE A 5 23.53 13.02 9.61
C PHE A 5 23.03 13.24 8.19
N ILE A 6 22.05 12.46 7.72
CA ILE A 6 21.42 12.64 6.41
C ILE A 6 20.03 13.22 6.62
N ASP A 7 19.77 14.41 6.06
CA ASP A 7 18.52 15.15 6.21
C ASP A 7 18.10 15.34 7.69
N GLY A 8 19.09 15.57 8.55
CA GLY A 8 18.89 15.76 10.00
C GLY A 8 18.74 14.48 10.82
N LYS A 9 18.72 13.29 10.18
CA LYS A 9 18.67 11.99 10.86
C LYS A 9 20.07 11.42 11.04
N GLY A 10 20.41 10.95 12.23
CA GLY A 10 21.70 10.33 12.51
C GLY A 10 21.77 8.86 12.08
N TYR A 11 22.85 8.47 11.44
CA TYR A 11 23.19 7.11 11.01
C TYR A 11 24.59 6.75 11.50
N SER A 12 24.83 5.47 11.73
CA SER A 12 26.16 4.94 12.06
C SER A 12 26.80 4.37 10.80
N ALA A 13 28.06 4.72 10.56
CA ALA A 13 28.84 4.29 9.42
C ALA A 13 30.16 3.64 9.86
N VAL A 14 30.67 2.73 9.05
CA VAL A 14 32.02 2.17 9.18
C VAL A 14 33.00 3.01 8.36
N GLU A 15 34.23 3.13 8.84
CA GLU A 15 35.28 3.81 8.11
C GLU A 15 35.45 3.21 6.71
N GLY A 16 35.50 4.07 5.69
CA GLY A 16 35.60 3.68 4.28
C GLY A 16 34.29 3.54 3.53
N GLN A 17 33.12 3.54 4.20
CA GLN A 17 31.82 3.56 3.52
C GLN A 17 31.56 4.88 2.79
N THR A 18 30.81 4.83 1.69
CA THR A 18 30.35 6.00 0.94
C THR A 18 29.00 6.50 1.46
N ILE A 19 28.65 7.75 1.16
CA ILE A 19 27.35 8.34 1.57
C ILE A 19 26.19 7.46 1.09
N ILE A 20 26.27 6.95 -0.15
CA ILE A 20 25.20 6.12 -0.72
C ILE A 20 25.05 4.77 -0.03
N GLN A 21 26.15 4.14 0.38
CA GLN A 21 26.13 2.86 1.12
C GLN A 21 25.47 3.02 2.49
N VAL A 22 25.69 4.15 3.16
CA VAL A 22 25.04 4.44 4.44
C VAL A 22 23.57 4.78 4.25
N ALA A 23 23.20 5.52 3.20
CA ALA A 23 21.81 5.84 2.89
C ALA A 23 20.97 4.59 2.52
N ASP A 24 21.60 3.61 1.88
CA ASP A 24 20.98 2.34 1.48
C ASP A 24 20.92 1.29 2.59
N ALA A 25 21.65 1.47 3.69
CA ALA A 25 21.76 0.48 4.76
C ALA A 25 20.37 0.11 5.34
N LYS A 26 19.91 -1.11 5.06
CA LYS A 26 18.61 -1.61 5.54
C LYS A 26 18.63 -1.91 7.03
N LYS A 27 17.46 -1.75 7.67
CA LYS A 27 17.21 -2.09 9.08
C LYS A 27 17.33 -3.59 9.41
N ASN A 28 17.31 -4.48 8.41
CA ASN A 28 16.97 -5.91 8.59
C ASN A 28 17.93 -6.93 7.91
N ASP A 29 19.19 -6.63 7.62
CA ASP A 29 20.16 -7.68 7.26
C ASP A 29 20.72 -8.44 8.50
N LEU A 30 19.83 -8.76 9.45
CA LEU A 30 20.16 -9.40 10.73
C LEU A 30 19.37 -10.67 11.05
N ASP A 31 18.60 -11.23 10.11
CA ASP A 31 18.01 -12.58 10.23
C ASP A 31 18.73 -13.58 9.32
N LYS A 32 20.07 -13.50 9.24
CA LYS A 32 20.89 -14.60 8.73
C LYS A 32 21.28 -15.49 9.90
N GLY A 33 20.76 -16.72 9.89
CA GLY A 33 21.34 -17.80 10.67
C GLY A 33 22.84 -17.86 10.43
N THR A 34 23.60 -17.76 11.53
CA THR A 34 24.98 -18.20 11.78
C THR A 34 25.62 -18.99 10.62
N TYR A 35 26.76 -18.62 10.02
CA TYR A 35 28.02 -18.13 10.59
C TYR A 35 28.75 -17.17 9.61
N ALA A 36 28.94 -15.91 10.01
CA ALA A 36 30.11 -15.06 9.76
C ALA A 36 29.85 -13.71 10.45
N MET A 37 30.52 -13.49 11.59
CA MET A 37 30.37 -12.28 12.42
C MET A 37 30.90 -11.04 11.69
N HIS A 38 29.99 -10.13 11.30
CA HIS A 38 30.08 -8.66 11.47
C HIS A 38 28.93 -8.00 10.70
N HIS A 39 27.75 -7.84 11.32
CA HIS A 39 26.68 -6.99 10.76
C HIS A 39 26.17 -6.07 11.87
N ILE A 40 26.44 -4.77 11.70
CA ILE A 40 26.09 -3.70 12.63
C ILE A 40 24.59 -3.36 12.48
N LYS A 41 23.91 -3.22 13.62
CA LYS A 41 22.56 -2.63 13.75
C LYS A 41 22.55 -1.23 13.14
N THR A 42 21.82 -1.04 12.03
CA THR A 42 21.44 0.31 11.57
C THR A 42 19.95 0.49 11.72
N LEU A 43 19.53 1.21 12.76
CA LEU A 43 18.17 1.69 12.96
C LEU A 43 17.95 2.91 12.04
N GLY A 44 17.17 2.80 10.96
CA GLY A 44 16.88 3.99 10.16
C GLY A 44 15.96 3.75 8.97
N VAL A 45 15.11 4.72 8.69
CA VAL A 45 14.28 4.81 7.46
C VAL A 45 15.20 5.06 6.27
N GLN A 46 14.98 4.35 5.16
CA GLN A 46 15.75 4.48 3.91
C GLN A 46 15.65 5.90 3.34
N VAL A 47 16.78 6.50 2.98
CA VAL A 47 16.83 7.75 2.19
C VAL A 47 17.19 7.38 0.76
N GLU A 48 16.23 7.44 -0.15
CA GLU A 48 16.42 7.07 -1.56
C GLU A 48 17.26 8.13 -2.29
N ILE A 49 18.50 7.80 -2.70
CA ILE A 49 19.33 8.68 -3.55
C ILE A 49 19.30 8.17 -5.00
N PRO A 50 18.83 8.96 -5.98
CA PRO A 50 18.70 8.50 -7.36
C PRO A 50 20.07 8.26 -8.02
N ARG A 51 20.18 7.19 -8.82
CA ARG A 51 21.46 6.74 -9.40
C ARG A 51 21.30 5.95 -10.70
N PHE A 52 22.27 6.10 -11.61
CA PHE A 52 22.32 5.34 -12.88
C PHE A 52 23.61 4.54 -13.08
N CYS A 53 24.78 5.09 -12.77
CA CYS A 53 26.06 4.38 -12.99
C CYS A 53 26.46 3.50 -11.81
N TYR A 54 26.11 3.90 -10.58
CA TYR A 54 26.49 3.18 -9.37
C TYR A 54 25.75 1.83 -9.30
N HIS A 55 26.48 0.77 -9.00
CA HIS A 55 25.96 -0.57 -8.72
C HIS A 55 26.82 -1.16 -7.59
N GLU A 56 26.22 -1.86 -6.64
CA GLU A 56 26.91 -2.30 -5.41
C GLU A 56 28.05 -3.30 -5.68
N SER A 57 27.88 -4.18 -6.67
CA SER A 57 28.92 -5.13 -7.09
C SER A 57 30.01 -4.59 -8.02
N LEU A 58 29.94 -3.31 -8.42
CA LEU A 58 30.88 -2.73 -9.41
C LEU A 58 31.60 -1.52 -8.81
N SER A 59 32.78 -1.19 -9.36
CA SER A 59 33.57 -0.03 -8.94
C SER A 59 32.79 1.28 -9.12
N VAL A 60 33.18 2.34 -8.41
CA VAL A 60 32.48 3.63 -8.51
C VAL A 60 32.96 4.42 -9.74
N ALA A 61 32.06 4.67 -10.70
CA ALA A 61 32.38 5.47 -11.89
C ALA A 61 32.09 6.98 -11.75
N GLY A 62 30.95 7.35 -11.17
CA GLY A 62 30.56 8.76 -10.99
C GLY A 62 30.25 9.56 -12.27
N ASN A 63 30.17 8.93 -13.44
CA ASN A 63 29.96 9.61 -14.73
C ASN A 63 28.54 10.15 -14.95
N CYS A 64 27.50 9.49 -14.39
CA CYS A 64 26.10 9.94 -14.59
C CYS A 64 25.69 11.15 -13.74
N ARG A 65 26.43 11.45 -12.66
CA ARG A 65 26.15 12.52 -11.67
C ARG A 65 24.76 12.54 -11.02
N MET A 66 23.85 11.61 -11.29
CA MET A 66 22.49 11.62 -10.72
C MET A 66 22.43 11.64 -9.17
N CYS A 67 23.46 11.09 -8.52
CA CYS A 67 23.55 11.00 -7.05
C CYS A 67 24.18 12.25 -6.38
N LEU A 68 24.09 13.44 -7.00
CA LEU A 68 24.61 14.66 -6.39
C LEU A 68 23.90 14.94 -5.06
N VAL A 69 24.69 15.32 -4.05
CA VAL A 69 24.25 15.74 -2.71
C VAL A 69 25.09 16.91 -2.22
N GLU A 70 24.53 17.66 -1.28
CA GLU A 70 25.23 18.71 -0.55
C GLU A 70 25.72 18.11 0.77
N TYR A 71 26.99 18.28 1.11
CA TYR A 71 27.50 17.87 2.41
C TYR A 71 28.31 18.99 3.08
N GLY A 72 28.36 18.93 4.39
CA GLY A 72 29.07 19.88 5.23
C GLY A 72 29.66 19.19 6.46
N MET A 73 30.62 19.87 7.09
CA MET A 73 31.26 19.43 8.31
C MET A 73 31.06 20.47 9.42
N PRO A 74 31.02 20.05 10.69
CA PRO A 74 31.07 20.98 11.82
C PRO A 74 32.34 21.83 11.76
N LYS A 75 32.20 23.14 11.94
CA LYS A 75 33.33 24.07 11.99
C LYS A 75 34.10 23.83 13.28
N VAL A 76 35.40 23.55 13.16
CA VAL A 76 36.32 23.39 14.30
C VAL A 76 37.14 24.67 14.43
N ASP A 77 37.24 25.21 15.64
CA ASP A 77 38.13 26.33 15.92
C ASP A 77 39.60 25.85 15.89
N PRO A 78 40.46 26.43 15.03
CA PRO A 78 41.86 26.00 14.88
C PRO A 78 42.68 26.02 16.16
N VAL A 79 42.33 26.89 17.13
CA VAL A 79 43.10 27.08 18.37
C VAL A 79 42.62 26.13 19.47
N THR A 80 41.31 26.04 19.67
CA THR A 80 40.72 25.27 20.79
C THR A 80 40.40 23.81 20.44
N LYS A 81 40.42 23.45 19.14
CA LYS A 81 40.03 22.13 18.60
C LYS A 81 38.61 21.68 19.01
N LYS A 82 37.76 22.60 19.47
CA LYS A 82 36.35 22.36 19.79
C LYS A 82 35.45 22.84 18.65
N TYR A 83 34.26 22.26 18.55
CA TYR A 83 33.26 22.70 17.58
C TYR A 83 32.76 24.11 17.93
N VAL A 84 32.65 24.95 16.91
CA VAL A 84 32.00 26.26 17.04
C VAL A 84 30.50 26.03 17.15
N LEU A 85 29.91 26.39 18.28
CA LEU A 85 28.48 26.24 18.54
C LEU A 85 27.75 27.55 18.22
N ASP A 86 26.52 27.43 17.73
CA ASP A 86 25.58 28.52 17.49
C ASP A 86 24.87 28.93 18.80
N GLU A 87 24.08 30.02 18.79
CA GLU A 87 23.36 30.55 19.96
C GLU A 87 22.44 29.53 20.65
N LYS A 88 22.05 28.47 19.94
CA LYS A 88 21.21 27.35 20.43
C LYS A 88 22.01 26.15 20.96
N GLY A 89 23.34 26.20 20.94
CA GLY A 89 24.22 25.10 21.36
C GLY A 89 24.49 24.03 20.30
N ASP A 90 24.00 24.22 19.06
CA ASP A 90 24.25 23.31 17.93
C ASP A 90 25.55 23.65 17.19
N PRO A 91 26.32 22.67 16.67
CA PRO A 91 27.53 22.95 15.91
C PRO A 91 27.24 23.65 14.57
N VAL A 92 27.93 24.76 14.32
CA VAL A 92 27.85 25.51 13.06
C VAL A 92 28.45 24.67 11.93
N ILE A 93 27.68 24.41 10.87
CA ILE A 93 28.08 23.54 9.77
C ILE A 93 28.64 24.36 8.61
N GLN A 94 29.86 24.05 8.21
CA GLN A 94 30.49 24.55 6.99
C GLN A 94 30.10 23.67 5.81
N TRP A 95 29.16 24.15 4.99
CA TRP A 95 28.73 23.49 3.76
C TRP A 95 29.75 23.68 2.64
N MET A 96 29.98 22.62 1.84
CA MET A 96 30.86 22.71 0.69
C MET A 96 30.22 23.54 -0.44
N PRO A 97 30.99 24.36 -1.17
CA PRO A 97 30.45 25.26 -2.19
C PRO A 97 29.94 24.55 -3.45
N LYS A 98 30.37 23.31 -3.70
CA LYS A 98 29.96 22.50 -4.86
C LYS A 98 29.26 21.23 -4.40
N LEU A 99 28.23 20.83 -5.14
CA LEU A 99 27.60 19.53 -4.97
C LEU A 99 28.61 18.41 -5.28
N THR A 100 28.50 17.30 -4.56
CA THR A 100 29.40 16.15 -4.74
C THR A 100 28.62 14.87 -4.94
N THR A 101 29.27 13.86 -5.52
CA THR A 101 28.66 12.57 -5.83
C THR A 101 28.60 11.68 -4.60
N ALA A 102 27.39 11.32 -4.16
CA ALA A 102 27.20 10.45 -2.99
C ALA A 102 27.83 9.06 -3.16
N CYS A 103 27.98 8.59 -4.40
CA CYS A 103 28.57 7.27 -4.67
C CYS A 103 30.08 7.19 -4.46
N SER A 104 30.82 8.30 -4.57
CA SER A 104 32.28 8.32 -4.44
C SER A 104 32.77 8.96 -3.14
N THR A 105 31.98 9.87 -2.57
CA THR A 105 32.35 10.57 -1.35
C THR A 105 32.31 9.62 -0.16
N LYS A 106 33.47 9.39 0.46
CA LYS A 106 33.60 8.61 1.69
C LYS A 106 33.02 9.38 2.87
N VAL A 107 32.38 8.66 3.79
CA VAL A 107 31.83 9.22 5.02
C VAL A 107 32.95 9.57 5.99
N ILE A 108 32.81 10.73 6.62
CA ILE A 108 33.69 11.24 7.66
C ILE A 108 32.85 11.44 8.91
N ASP A 109 33.46 11.32 10.08
CA ASP A 109 32.77 11.50 11.35
C ASP A 109 32.13 12.89 11.48
N GLU A 110 30.93 12.92 12.04
CA GLU A 110 30.05 14.09 12.19
C GLU A 110 29.66 14.79 10.87
N MET A 111 29.84 14.12 9.72
CA MET A 111 29.42 14.64 8.41
C MET A 111 27.91 14.87 8.37
N ARG A 112 27.48 16.00 7.78
CA ARG A 112 26.06 16.30 7.52
C ARG A 112 25.79 16.35 6.03
N VAL A 113 24.73 15.70 5.58
CA VAL A 113 24.35 15.58 4.18
C VAL A 113 22.91 16.05 4.01
N LYS A 114 22.66 16.91 3.02
CA LYS A 114 21.33 17.24 2.54
C LYS A 114 21.09 16.59 1.19
N THR A 115 19.95 15.94 1.06
CA THR A 115 19.50 15.33 -0.21
C THR A 115 18.49 16.21 -0.92
N HIS A 116 17.93 15.71 -2.02
CA HIS A 116 16.84 16.34 -2.76
C HIS A 116 15.57 16.61 -1.92
N VAL A 117 15.43 15.96 -0.75
CA VAL A 117 14.31 16.16 0.17
C VAL A 117 14.46 17.48 0.93
N THR A 118 15.66 17.83 1.36
CA THR A 118 15.90 19.01 2.21
C THR A 118 16.58 20.18 1.49
N SER A 119 17.33 19.91 0.42
CA SER A 119 18.04 20.94 -0.37
C SER A 119 17.39 21.13 -1.74
N PRO A 120 16.77 22.31 -2.00
CA PRO A 120 16.27 22.68 -3.33
C PRO A 120 17.37 22.67 -4.40
N LEU A 121 18.60 23.07 -4.03
CA LEU A 121 19.76 23.06 -4.92
C LEU A 121 20.06 21.66 -5.45
N VAL A 122 20.01 20.65 -4.58
CA VAL A 122 20.23 19.25 -4.97
C VAL A 122 19.10 18.78 -5.90
N LYS A 123 17.85 19.12 -5.58
CA LYS A 123 16.68 18.77 -6.40
C LYS A 123 16.77 19.36 -7.81
N ASP A 124 17.15 20.63 -7.93
CA ASP A 124 17.27 21.29 -9.23
C ASP A 124 18.46 20.75 -10.04
N ALA A 125 19.59 20.44 -9.39
CA ALA A 125 20.73 19.80 -10.05
C ALA A 125 20.36 18.42 -10.61
N GLN A 126 19.62 17.60 -9.85
CA GLN A 126 19.14 16.30 -10.30
C GLN A 126 18.15 16.40 -11.46
N ARG A 127 17.23 17.38 -11.43
CA ARG A 127 16.33 17.68 -12.56
C ARG A 127 17.09 18.05 -13.83
N GLY A 128 18.09 18.92 -13.70
CA GLY A 128 18.95 19.32 -14.83
C GLY A 128 19.73 18.14 -15.42
N ILE A 129 20.26 17.25 -14.57
CA ILE A 129 20.93 16.02 -15.02
C ILE A 129 19.98 15.10 -15.79
N LEU A 130 18.75 14.91 -15.28
CA LEU A 130 17.75 14.11 -15.99
C LEU A 130 17.41 14.71 -17.34
N GLU A 131 17.27 16.03 -17.42
CA GLU A 131 17.06 16.70 -18.69
C GLU A 131 18.23 16.44 -19.66
N PHE A 132 19.49 16.58 -19.24
CA PHE A 132 20.66 16.26 -20.07
C PHE A 132 20.68 14.81 -20.57
N ILE A 133 20.27 13.87 -19.73
CA ILE A 133 20.16 12.45 -20.12
C ILE A 133 19.07 12.26 -21.17
N LEU A 134 17.94 12.96 -21.03
CA LEU A 134 16.77 12.83 -21.91
C LEU A 134 16.91 13.59 -23.25
N ILE A 135 17.82 14.57 -23.34
CA ILE A 135 18.06 15.36 -24.56
C ILE A 135 18.26 14.45 -25.78
N ASN A 136 19.19 13.49 -25.72
CA ASN A 136 19.48 12.58 -26.83
C ASN A 136 18.86 11.18 -26.67
N HIS A 137 18.14 10.92 -25.58
CA HIS A 137 17.44 9.64 -25.41
C HIS A 137 16.21 9.56 -26.34
N PRO A 138 15.99 8.45 -27.07
CA PRO A 138 14.90 8.34 -28.04
C PRO A 138 13.54 8.21 -27.36
N LEU A 139 12.48 8.58 -28.07
CA LEU A 139 11.08 8.43 -27.63
C LEU A 139 10.57 7.00 -27.86
N ASP A 140 11.38 6.02 -27.48
CA ASP A 140 11.17 4.60 -27.78
C ASP A 140 10.36 3.87 -26.71
N CYS A 141 9.96 4.52 -25.61
CA CYS A 141 9.31 3.87 -24.47
C CYS A 141 8.20 2.85 -24.84
N PRO A 142 7.30 3.11 -25.81
CA PRO A 142 6.28 2.12 -26.21
C PRO A 142 6.86 0.83 -26.84
N THR A 143 7.96 0.97 -27.58
CA THR A 143 8.64 -0.14 -28.28
C THR A 143 9.84 -0.67 -27.50
N CYS A 144 10.16 -0.08 -26.35
CA CYS A 144 11.22 -0.50 -25.46
C CYS A 144 10.76 -1.69 -24.63
N ASP A 145 11.58 -2.73 -24.57
CA ASP A 145 11.26 -3.95 -23.83
C ASP A 145 11.28 -3.76 -22.32
N GLN A 146 12.20 -2.92 -21.84
CA GLN A 146 12.37 -2.58 -20.43
C GLN A 146 11.35 -1.54 -19.92
N ALA A 147 10.38 -1.13 -20.74
CA ALA A 147 9.34 -0.21 -20.33
C ALA A 147 8.59 -0.76 -19.09
N GLY A 148 8.30 0.11 -18.12
CA GLY A 148 7.66 -0.25 -16.84
C GLY A 148 8.65 -0.63 -15.74
N GLU A 149 9.75 -1.28 -16.09
CA GLU A 149 10.84 -1.64 -15.16
C GLU A 149 12.13 -0.84 -15.38
N CYS A 150 12.12 0.12 -16.30
CA CYS A 150 13.27 0.96 -16.65
C CYS A 150 13.58 1.97 -15.52
N PRO A 151 14.76 1.91 -14.87
CA PRO A 151 15.15 2.90 -13.87
C PRO A 151 15.14 4.33 -14.38
N LEU A 152 15.52 4.59 -15.64
CA LEU A 152 15.44 5.95 -16.21
C LEU A 152 14.00 6.46 -16.27
N GLN A 153 13.04 5.61 -16.65
CA GLN A 153 11.64 5.98 -16.68
C GLN A 153 11.12 6.28 -15.27
N GLN A 154 11.43 5.41 -14.30
CA GLN A 154 10.96 5.56 -12.91
C GLN A 154 11.57 6.78 -12.22
N ILE A 155 12.87 7.01 -12.37
CA ILE A 155 13.57 8.17 -11.79
C ILE A 155 13.09 9.46 -12.46
N THR A 156 12.87 9.46 -13.78
CA THR A 156 12.31 10.63 -14.47
C THR A 156 10.89 10.93 -14.00
N TYR A 157 10.06 9.91 -13.79
CA TYR A 157 8.71 10.10 -13.27
C TYR A 157 8.71 10.67 -11.84
N LYS A 158 9.61 10.19 -10.96
CA LYS A 158 9.71 10.65 -9.57
C LYS A 158 10.35 12.03 -9.42
N TYR A 159 11.42 12.31 -10.17
CA TYR A 159 12.34 13.43 -9.92
C TYR A 159 12.59 14.32 -11.14
N GLY A 160 12.08 13.96 -12.32
CA GLY A 160 12.35 14.65 -13.58
C GLY A 160 11.55 15.95 -13.78
N PRO A 161 11.87 16.71 -14.84
CA PRO A 161 11.08 17.86 -15.26
C PRO A 161 9.73 17.44 -15.86
N GLU A 162 8.70 18.29 -15.76
CA GLU A 162 7.36 18.04 -16.29
C GLU A 162 7.31 18.04 -17.83
N SER A 163 8.20 18.80 -18.47
CA SER A 163 8.28 18.93 -19.93
C SER A 163 9.73 19.05 -20.40
N SER A 164 9.95 18.73 -21.68
CA SER A 164 11.24 18.94 -22.35
C SER A 164 11.31 20.36 -22.92
N ARG A 165 12.47 21.00 -22.78
CA ARG A 165 12.81 22.27 -23.46
C ARG A 165 13.62 22.06 -24.74
N PHE A 166 14.00 20.81 -25.03
CA PHE A 166 14.84 20.47 -26.18
C PHE A 166 13.98 20.28 -27.43
N GLU A 167 14.22 21.10 -28.45
CA GLU A 167 13.47 21.13 -29.72
C GLU A 167 14.32 20.72 -30.94
N PHE A 168 15.60 20.38 -30.74
CA PHE A 168 16.50 20.01 -31.83
C PHE A 168 16.40 18.52 -32.18
N GLU A 169 16.96 18.16 -33.33
CA GLU A 169 17.10 16.77 -33.75
C GLU A 169 18.03 16.01 -32.78
N LYS A 170 17.59 14.81 -32.38
CA LYS A 170 18.35 13.95 -31.47
C LYS A 170 19.47 13.24 -32.24
N VAL A 171 20.58 12.99 -31.56
CA VAL A 171 21.70 12.24 -32.15
C VAL A 171 21.30 10.79 -32.44
N HIS A 172 21.43 10.40 -33.70
CA HIS A 172 21.20 9.03 -34.15
C HIS A 172 22.44 8.15 -33.96
N LYS A 173 22.22 6.92 -33.49
CA LYS A 173 23.25 5.90 -33.23
C LYS A 173 22.78 4.55 -33.78
N PRO A 174 23.68 3.55 -33.92
CA PRO A 174 23.28 2.22 -34.39
C PRO A 174 22.14 1.62 -33.55
N LYS A 175 21.16 1.01 -34.22
CA LYS A 175 20.03 0.31 -33.59
C LYS A 175 20.06 -1.16 -33.95
N ARG A 176 19.55 -2.00 -33.05
CA ARG A 176 19.36 -3.45 -33.27
C ARG A 176 20.66 -4.17 -33.67
N GLU A 177 21.79 -3.73 -33.13
CA GLU A 177 23.04 -4.47 -33.29
C GLU A 177 22.97 -5.77 -32.51
N LYS A 178 23.35 -6.87 -33.16
CA LYS A 178 23.43 -8.17 -32.49
C LYS A 178 24.87 -8.39 -32.05
N TRP A 179 25.10 -8.46 -30.74
CA TRP A 179 26.42 -8.76 -30.17
C TRP A 179 26.53 -10.25 -29.84
N GLY A 180 26.10 -11.09 -30.79
CA GLY A 180 25.91 -12.53 -30.61
C GLY A 180 24.46 -12.96 -30.83
N SER A 181 24.17 -14.20 -30.46
CA SER A 181 22.84 -14.80 -30.49
C SER A 181 21.98 -14.42 -29.28
N LYS A 182 22.61 -14.04 -28.16
CA LYS A 182 21.94 -13.81 -26.88
C LYS A 182 21.48 -12.36 -26.64
N ILE A 183 22.23 -11.36 -27.12
CA ILE A 183 22.06 -9.94 -26.74
C ILE A 183 21.83 -9.06 -27.98
N VAL A 184 20.84 -8.17 -27.89
CA VAL A 184 20.59 -7.11 -28.88
C VAL A 184 20.80 -5.75 -28.24
N PHE A 185 21.62 -4.92 -28.89
CA PHE A 185 21.99 -3.59 -28.46
C PHE A 185 21.32 -2.49 -29.31
N ASP A 186 20.74 -1.51 -28.63
CA ASP A 186 20.15 -0.31 -29.21
C ASP A 186 20.91 0.93 -28.66
N ALA A 187 21.89 1.42 -29.40
CA ALA A 187 22.87 2.41 -28.92
C ALA A 187 22.24 3.77 -28.57
N GLU A 188 21.17 4.17 -29.26
CA GLU A 188 20.45 5.42 -28.97
C GLU A 188 19.86 5.45 -27.56
N ARG A 189 19.44 4.30 -27.03
CA ARG A 189 18.87 4.22 -25.68
C ARG A 189 19.96 4.28 -24.61
N CYS A 190 21.21 4.05 -24.95
CA CYS A 190 22.30 4.00 -23.98
C CYS A 190 22.62 5.40 -23.42
N ILE A 191 22.64 5.51 -22.10
CA ILE A 191 22.98 6.75 -21.37
C ILE A 191 24.46 6.80 -20.95
N ASN A 192 25.28 5.89 -21.48
CA ASN A 192 26.73 5.80 -21.22
C ASN A 192 27.12 5.79 -19.74
N CYS A 193 26.36 5.04 -18.94
CA CYS A 193 26.64 4.81 -17.52
C CYS A 193 27.84 3.88 -17.24
N THR A 194 28.40 3.27 -18.29
CA THR A 194 29.55 2.34 -18.26
C THR A 194 29.42 1.15 -17.30
N ARG A 195 28.20 0.75 -16.90
CA ARG A 195 28.00 -0.46 -16.07
C ARG A 195 28.37 -1.74 -16.80
N CYS A 196 27.97 -1.86 -18.07
CA CYS A 196 28.25 -3.05 -18.88
C CYS A 196 29.75 -3.26 -19.13
N VAL A 197 30.49 -2.19 -19.45
CA VAL A 197 31.94 -2.23 -19.64
C VAL A 197 32.64 -2.67 -18.36
N ARG A 198 32.36 -1.99 -17.23
CA ARG A 198 32.93 -2.36 -15.92
C ARG A 198 32.59 -3.78 -15.49
N PHE A 199 31.42 -4.29 -15.85
CA PHE A 199 31.08 -5.69 -15.57
C PHE A 199 32.02 -6.66 -16.27
N PHE A 200 32.35 -6.43 -17.55
CA PHE A 200 33.29 -7.28 -18.27
C PHE A 200 34.74 -7.11 -17.80
N ASP A 201 35.12 -5.91 -17.35
CA ASP A 201 36.46 -5.64 -16.81
C ASP A 201 36.65 -6.25 -15.41
N GLU A 202 35.66 -6.11 -14.53
CA GLU A 202 35.80 -6.41 -13.10
C GLU A 202 35.25 -7.79 -12.72
N TYR A 203 34.07 -8.16 -13.24
CA TYR A 203 33.41 -9.40 -12.84
C TYR A 203 33.85 -10.58 -13.69
N THR A 204 33.79 -10.48 -15.02
CA THR A 204 34.23 -11.59 -15.90
C THR A 204 35.74 -11.56 -16.12
N GLY A 205 36.36 -10.37 -16.17
CA GLY A 205 37.79 -10.19 -16.44
C GLY A 205 38.16 -10.33 -17.92
N THR A 206 37.15 -10.37 -18.81
CA THR A 206 37.32 -10.68 -20.23
C THR A 206 37.50 -9.43 -21.11
N HIS A 207 37.15 -8.24 -20.59
CA HIS A 207 37.29 -6.96 -21.28
C HIS A 207 36.60 -6.96 -22.66
N ASP A 208 35.42 -7.56 -22.74
CA ASP A 208 34.73 -7.82 -24.01
C ASP A 208 34.08 -6.56 -24.63
N LEU A 209 33.89 -5.49 -23.85
CA LEU A 209 33.28 -4.23 -24.31
C LEU A 209 34.21 -3.06 -24.08
N GLU A 210 34.27 -2.15 -25.05
CA GLU A 210 34.97 -0.86 -24.95
C GLU A 210 34.05 0.31 -25.29
N ILE A 211 34.40 1.52 -24.87
CA ILE A 211 33.68 2.74 -25.28
C ILE A 211 34.31 3.26 -26.56
N VAL A 212 33.55 3.23 -27.66
CA VAL A 212 33.96 3.79 -28.95
C VAL A 212 33.52 5.24 -29.09
N GLN A 213 34.23 5.99 -29.93
CA GLN A 213 34.00 7.43 -30.21
C GLN A 213 34.12 8.34 -28.96
N ARG A 214 33.81 9.64 -29.12
CA ARG A 214 33.87 10.67 -28.07
C ARG A 214 32.70 11.65 -28.20
N GLY A 215 32.44 12.42 -27.15
CA GLY A 215 31.35 13.40 -27.12
C GLY A 215 29.97 12.74 -27.11
N TRP A 216 29.00 13.30 -27.83
CA TRP A 216 27.63 12.77 -27.89
C TRP A 216 27.49 11.44 -28.66
N ASN A 217 28.45 11.09 -29.52
CA ASN A 217 28.40 9.90 -30.37
C ASN A 217 29.01 8.66 -29.71
N ASN A 218 29.45 8.75 -28.46
CA ASN A 218 30.03 7.60 -27.76
C ASN A 218 28.97 6.55 -27.40
N TYR A 219 29.37 5.28 -27.46
CA TYR A 219 28.58 4.13 -27.03
C TYR A 219 29.52 2.94 -26.75
N PRO A 220 29.10 1.97 -25.89
CA PRO A 220 29.82 0.71 -25.74
C PRO A 220 29.70 -0.13 -27.01
N SER A 221 30.78 -0.80 -27.42
CA SER A 221 30.79 -1.74 -28.55
C SER A 221 31.77 -2.88 -28.26
N PRO A 222 31.49 -4.13 -28.69
CA PRO A 222 32.47 -5.20 -28.64
C PRO A 222 33.60 -4.95 -29.65
N ALA A 223 34.78 -5.52 -29.38
CA ALA A 223 35.87 -5.51 -30.34
C ALA A 223 35.43 -6.09 -31.69
N SER A 224 35.89 -5.50 -32.80
CA SER A 224 35.44 -5.85 -34.15
C SER A 224 35.54 -7.36 -34.42
N GLY A 225 34.40 -7.99 -34.72
CA GLY A 225 34.31 -9.42 -35.05
C GLY A 225 34.15 -10.37 -33.85
N LYS A 226 34.14 -9.88 -32.60
CA LYS A 226 34.00 -10.72 -31.39
C LYS A 226 32.53 -10.86 -30.98
N SER A 227 32.06 -12.10 -30.83
CA SER A 227 30.74 -12.41 -30.27
C SER A 227 30.81 -12.46 -28.74
N LEU A 228 29.79 -11.96 -28.05
CA LEU A 228 29.70 -12.09 -26.58
C LEU A 228 29.20 -13.47 -26.13
N ASP A 229 28.79 -14.33 -27.07
CA ASP A 229 28.21 -15.64 -26.74
C ASP A 229 29.19 -16.57 -26.03
N GLU A 230 30.50 -16.42 -26.27
CA GLU A 230 31.58 -17.18 -25.64
C GLU A 230 31.65 -16.96 -24.13
N ASN A 231 31.19 -15.80 -23.65
CA ASN A 231 31.19 -15.49 -22.23
C ASN A 231 29.93 -16.06 -21.56
N PRO A 232 30.06 -16.92 -20.53
CA PRO A 232 28.92 -17.57 -19.88
C PRO A 232 28.11 -16.65 -18.96
N TYR A 233 28.51 -15.38 -18.80
CA TYR A 233 27.83 -14.39 -17.96
C TYR A 233 27.40 -13.14 -18.73
N SER A 234 27.50 -13.17 -20.06
CA SER A 234 27.29 -12.02 -20.93
C SER A 234 25.93 -11.35 -20.71
N MET A 235 24.88 -12.12 -20.44
CA MET A 235 23.50 -11.62 -20.36
C MET A 235 23.19 -10.84 -19.08
N ASN A 236 24.06 -10.89 -18.06
CA ASN A 236 23.90 -10.09 -16.84
C ASN A 236 23.95 -8.58 -17.12
N VAL A 237 24.54 -8.17 -18.25
CA VAL A 237 24.53 -6.76 -18.66
C VAL A 237 23.13 -6.23 -18.94
N ILE A 238 22.16 -7.11 -19.23
CA ILE A 238 20.76 -6.75 -19.47
C ILE A 238 20.14 -6.21 -18.17
N ASP A 239 20.30 -6.90 -17.03
CA ASP A 239 19.76 -6.42 -15.75
C ASP A 239 20.58 -5.26 -15.18
N LEU A 240 21.89 -5.22 -15.46
CA LEU A 240 22.73 -4.10 -15.07
C LEU A 240 22.34 -2.80 -15.79
N CYS A 241 21.84 -2.90 -17.02
CA CYS A 241 21.53 -1.75 -17.84
C CYS A 241 20.35 -0.96 -17.26
N PRO A 242 20.54 0.31 -16.88
CA PRO A 242 19.47 1.14 -16.29
C PRO A 242 18.44 1.63 -17.32
N VAL A 243 18.56 1.20 -18.57
CA VAL A 243 17.79 1.63 -19.75
C VAL A 243 17.68 0.47 -20.72
N GLY A 244 16.67 0.46 -21.59
CA GLY A 244 16.46 -0.65 -22.56
C GLY A 244 17.39 -0.66 -23.76
N ALA A 245 18.67 -0.31 -23.56
CA ALA A 245 19.71 -0.36 -24.57
C ALA A 245 20.23 -1.79 -24.77
N LEU A 246 20.35 -2.58 -23.72
CA LEU A 246 20.76 -3.99 -23.78
C LEU A 246 19.54 -4.85 -23.47
N THR A 247 19.15 -5.69 -24.42
CA THR A 247 17.94 -6.53 -24.31
C THR A 247 18.25 -7.98 -24.68
N SER A 248 17.53 -8.92 -24.07
CA SER A 248 17.64 -10.34 -24.40
C SER A 248 17.03 -10.60 -25.76
N ALA A 249 17.79 -11.22 -26.67
CA ALA A 249 17.29 -11.62 -27.98
C ALA A 249 16.12 -12.61 -27.89
N ASP A 250 16.12 -13.48 -26.87
CA ASP A 250 15.06 -14.47 -26.65
C ASP A 250 13.78 -13.83 -26.10
N TYR A 251 13.87 -12.90 -25.14
CA TYR A 251 12.68 -12.34 -24.48
C TYR A 251 12.06 -11.14 -25.22
N ARG A 252 12.85 -10.43 -26.04
CA ARG A 252 12.46 -9.18 -26.69
C ARG A 252 11.08 -9.27 -27.36
N PHE A 253 10.16 -8.42 -26.91
CA PHE A 253 8.79 -8.28 -27.40
C PHE A 253 7.84 -9.46 -27.15
N LYS A 254 8.21 -10.44 -26.33
CA LYS A 254 7.30 -11.53 -25.94
C LYS A 254 6.22 -11.08 -24.94
N SER A 255 6.55 -10.17 -24.01
CA SER A 255 5.61 -9.65 -23.01
C SER A 255 6.11 -8.33 -22.38
N ARG A 256 5.36 -7.81 -21.42
CA ARG A 256 5.70 -6.64 -20.60
C ARG A 256 5.66 -7.00 -19.12
N VAL A 257 6.49 -6.33 -18.32
CA VAL A 257 6.65 -6.65 -16.89
C VAL A 257 5.33 -6.60 -16.09
N TRP A 258 4.41 -5.69 -16.43
CA TRP A 258 3.12 -5.55 -15.74
C TRP A 258 2.07 -6.60 -16.15
N GLU A 259 2.33 -7.38 -17.20
CA GLU A 259 1.48 -8.52 -17.61
C GLU A 259 1.91 -9.83 -16.96
N MET A 260 3.08 -9.85 -16.32
CA MET A 260 3.69 -11.05 -15.75
C MET A 260 3.55 -11.06 -14.22
N SER A 261 3.56 -12.26 -13.65
CA SER A 261 3.80 -12.49 -12.21
C SER A 261 5.27 -12.84 -12.01
N GLY A 262 5.91 -12.22 -11.02
CA GLY A 262 7.30 -12.50 -10.64
C GLY A 262 7.33 -13.27 -9.32
N THR A 263 7.74 -14.53 -9.35
CA THR A 263 7.88 -15.37 -8.14
C THR A 263 9.34 -15.52 -7.76
N GLU A 264 9.68 -15.17 -6.52
CA GLU A 264 11.01 -15.39 -5.97
C GLU A 264 11.24 -16.88 -5.70
N THR A 265 12.25 -17.47 -6.33
CA THR A 265 12.57 -18.90 -6.23
C THR A 265 14.08 -19.12 -6.46
N ILE A 266 14.48 -20.33 -6.85
CA ILE A 266 15.84 -20.74 -7.19
C ILE A 266 15.87 -21.42 -8.56
N SER A 267 17.02 -21.39 -9.25
CA SER A 267 17.26 -22.17 -10.47
C SER A 267 17.77 -23.56 -10.11
N LEU A 268 17.32 -24.60 -10.80
CA LEU A 268 17.84 -25.97 -10.66
C LEU A 268 18.72 -26.42 -11.84
N ASN A 269 19.10 -25.49 -12.73
CA ASN A 269 19.92 -25.84 -13.89
C ASN A 269 21.37 -26.19 -13.53
N ASN A 270 21.80 -25.92 -12.29
CA ASN A 270 23.17 -26.10 -11.82
C ASN A 270 23.19 -26.29 -10.29
N GLY A 271 24.22 -26.99 -9.78
CA GLY A 271 24.39 -27.34 -8.37
C GLY A 271 24.45 -26.15 -7.39
N LYS A 272 24.75 -24.93 -7.87
CA LYS A 272 24.79 -23.71 -7.04
C LYS A 272 23.42 -23.22 -6.60
N CYS A 273 22.35 -23.59 -7.30
CA CYS A 273 20.99 -23.15 -7.02
C CYS A 273 20.85 -21.61 -6.98
N SER A 274 21.25 -20.93 -8.06
CA SER A 274 21.20 -19.46 -8.15
C SER A 274 19.82 -18.91 -7.78
N ASN A 275 19.78 -17.88 -6.92
CA ASN A 275 18.51 -17.23 -6.55
C ASN A 275 17.98 -16.39 -7.72
N ILE A 276 16.74 -16.63 -8.11
CA ILE A 276 16.10 -15.99 -9.26
C ILE A 276 14.71 -15.47 -8.91
N THR A 277 14.23 -14.54 -9.74
CA THR A 277 12.82 -14.24 -9.88
C THR A 277 12.34 -14.84 -11.21
N MET A 278 11.39 -15.75 -11.11
CA MET A 278 10.77 -16.43 -12.23
C MET A 278 9.56 -15.63 -12.71
N TRP A 279 9.60 -15.17 -13.97
CA TRP A 279 8.52 -14.39 -14.55
C TRP A 279 7.60 -15.29 -15.37
N VAL A 280 6.31 -15.31 -15.02
CA VAL A 280 5.29 -16.16 -15.64
C VAL A 280 4.16 -15.32 -16.22
N ARG A 281 3.74 -15.68 -17.43
CA ARG A 281 2.52 -15.18 -18.09
C ARG A 281 1.76 -16.35 -18.68
N ASP A 282 0.44 -16.36 -18.52
CA ASP A 282 -0.40 -17.41 -19.10
C ASP A 282 0.03 -18.83 -18.68
N ASN A 283 0.46 -18.99 -17.42
CA ASN A 283 1.05 -20.21 -16.87
C ASN A 283 2.34 -20.71 -17.58
N LEU A 284 2.94 -19.90 -18.45
CA LEU A 284 4.22 -20.18 -19.10
C LEU A 284 5.33 -19.31 -18.53
N VAL A 285 6.48 -19.91 -18.25
CA VAL A 285 7.68 -19.17 -17.85
C VAL A 285 8.19 -18.37 -19.04
N MET A 286 8.40 -17.07 -18.86
CA MET A 286 8.83 -16.17 -19.92
C MET A 286 10.31 -15.81 -19.85
N ARG A 287 10.86 -15.62 -18.64
CA ARG A 287 12.28 -15.31 -18.39
C ARG A 287 12.63 -15.50 -16.90
N PHE A 288 13.92 -15.61 -16.61
CA PHE A 288 14.48 -15.47 -15.26
C PHE A 288 15.29 -14.18 -15.12
N THR A 289 15.16 -13.52 -13.97
CA THR A 289 16.01 -12.40 -13.56
C THR A 289 16.72 -12.74 -12.25
N PRO A 290 17.93 -12.21 -11.99
CA PRO A 290 18.67 -12.52 -10.78
C PRO A 290 17.98 -11.94 -9.54
N ARG A 291 18.02 -12.69 -8.43
CA ARG A 291 17.64 -12.21 -7.10
C ARG A 291 18.88 -12.10 -6.23
N PHE A 292 19.01 -11.00 -5.50
CA PHE A 292 20.18 -10.78 -4.65
C PHE A 292 20.26 -11.79 -3.51
N ASN A 293 21.36 -12.55 -3.44
CA ASN A 293 21.71 -13.37 -2.30
C ASN A 293 23.24 -13.36 -2.07
N PRO A 294 23.75 -12.75 -0.99
CA PRO A 294 25.18 -12.66 -0.73
C PRO A 294 25.89 -14.01 -0.55
N LEU A 295 25.15 -15.04 -0.14
CA LEU A 295 25.72 -16.35 0.19
C LEU A 295 25.89 -17.26 -1.04
N VAL A 296 25.19 -16.95 -2.15
CA VAL A 296 25.16 -17.83 -3.33
C VAL A 296 25.60 -17.06 -4.57
N ASN A 297 24.71 -16.24 -5.15
CA ASN A 297 24.93 -15.69 -6.49
C ASN A 297 25.17 -14.16 -6.52
N GLY A 298 25.21 -13.50 -5.36
CA GLY A 298 25.32 -12.05 -5.30
C GLY A 298 24.20 -11.41 -6.10
N HIS A 299 24.52 -10.58 -7.09
CA HIS A 299 23.56 -9.93 -7.99
C HIS A 299 23.43 -10.59 -9.38
N PHE A 300 24.18 -11.65 -9.66
CA PHE A 300 24.34 -12.21 -11.01
C PHE A 300 23.84 -13.65 -11.09
N ILE A 301 23.63 -14.15 -12.30
CA ILE A 301 23.33 -15.56 -12.58
C ILE A 301 24.03 -15.97 -13.88
N ALA A 302 24.23 -17.28 -14.09
CA ALA A 302 24.81 -17.76 -15.34
C ALA A 302 23.85 -17.57 -16.53
N ASP A 303 24.38 -17.45 -17.75
CA ASP A 303 23.56 -17.37 -18.97
C ASP A 303 22.75 -18.66 -19.18
N GLU A 304 23.30 -19.81 -18.77
CA GLU A 304 22.61 -21.10 -18.80
C GLU A 304 21.35 -21.08 -17.94
N ASP A 305 21.42 -20.53 -16.72
CA ASP A 305 20.25 -20.35 -15.86
C ASP A 305 19.16 -19.55 -16.59
N ARG A 306 19.54 -18.50 -17.32
CA ARG A 306 18.59 -17.58 -18.00
C ARG A 306 17.93 -18.16 -19.23
N LEU A 307 18.60 -19.03 -19.97
CA LEU A 307 18.13 -19.57 -21.26
C LEU A 307 17.48 -20.94 -21.09
N ASN A 308 17.94 -21.75 -20.14
CA ASN A 308 17.48 -23.11 -19.92
C ASN A 308 16.23 -23.16 -19.02
N TYR A 309 15.23 -22.33 -19.30
CA TYR A 309 13.91 -22.40 -18.65
C TYR A 309 12.84 -23.04 -19.54
N LYS A 310 13.12 -23.19 -20.84
CA LYS A 310 12.17 -23.68 -21.85
C LYS A 310 11.65 -25.08 -21.55
N TRP A 311 12.49 -25.93 -20.96
CA TRP A 311 12.10 -27.28 -20.53
C TRP A 311 10.95 -27.26 -19.52
N ILE A 312 10.77 -26.21 -18.71
CA ILE A 312 9.67 -26.11 -17.74
C ILE A 312 8.31 -25.98 -18.45
N ASN A 313 8.33 -25.44 -19.67
CA ASN A 313 7.15 -25.21 -20.51
C ASN A 313 6.91 -26.34 -21.51
N GLU A 314 7.96 -26.84 -22.15
CA GLU A 314 7.89 -27.74 -23.31
C GLU A 314 7.93 -29.23 -22.92
N ASN A 315 7.30 -30.08 -23.74
CA ASN A 315 7.31 -31.55 -23.61
C ASN A 315 6.96 -32.12 -22.22
N ARG A 316 6.05 -31.46 -21.48
CA ARG A 316 5.65 -31.89 -20.12
C ARG A 316 4.83 -33.18 -20.14
N ALA A 317 5.10 -34.08 -19.19
CA ALA A 317 4.22 -35.22 -18.93
C ALA A 317 2.92 -34.72 -18.30
N SER A 318 1.78 -35.26 -18.73
CA SER A 318 0.46 -34.87 -18.24
C SER A 318 -0.47 -36.09 -18.20
N ALA A 319 -1.30 -36.13 -17.16
CA ALA A 319 -2.20 -37.22 -16.77
C ALA A 319 -1.49 -38.55 -16.46
N PRO A 320 -1.91 -39.28 -15.41
CA PRO A 320 -1.31 -40.56 -15.07
C PRO A 320 -1.73 -41.64 -16.08
N LYS A 321 -0.77 -42.46 -16.50
CA LYS A 321 -0.96 -43.46 -17.57
C LYS A 321 -0.54 -44.84 -17.10
N LEU A 322 -1.38 -45.84 -17.37
CA LEU A 322 -1.09 -47.26 -17.16
C LEU A 322 -0.95 -47.96 -18.51
N ARG A 323 0.03 -48.86 -18.62
CA ARG A 323 0.26 -49.65 -19.83
C ARG A 323 -0.57 -50.94 -19.78
N ASN A 324 -1.44 -51.13 -20.77
CA ASN A 324 -2.22 -52.35 -20.96
C ASN A 324 -1.88 -52.99 -22.32
N VAL A 325 -1.27 -54.19 -22.32
CA VAL A 325 -1.00 -55.08 -23.49
C VAL A 325 -0.29 -54.41 -24.71
N ASN A 326 0.19 -53.16 -24.56
CA ASN A 326 0.97 -52.29 -25.49
C ASN A 326 0.36 -50.91 -25.80
N GLN A 327 -0.74 -50.52 -25.14
CA GLN A 327 -1.30 -49.17 -25.23
C GLN A 327 -1.36 -48.50 -23.85
N PHE A 328 -1.07 -47.20 -23.79
CA PHE A 328 -1.29 -46.40 -22.60
C PHE A 328 -2.74 -45.98 -22.49
N VAL A 329 -3.32 -46.20 -21.31
CA VAL A 329 -4.66 -45.74 -20.96
C VAL A 329 -4.53 -44.73 -19.82
N GLU A 330 -5.09 -43.55 -20.00
CA GLU A 330 -5.18 -42.53 -18.95
C GLU A 330 -6.13 -42.99 -17.85
N ARG A 331 -5.75 -42.77 -16.59
CA ARG A 331 -6.50 -43.19 -15.41
C ARG A 331 -6.65 -42.07 -14.40
N THR A 332 -7.45 -42.29 -13.36
CA THR A 332 -7.52 -41.35 -12.25
C THR A 332 -6.26 -41.45 -11.38
N TRP A 333 -5.96 -40.39 -10.64
CA TRP A 333 -4.81 -40.36 -9.74
C TRP A 333 -4.90 -41.44 -8.65
N GLU A 334 -6.08 -41.68 -8.06
CA GLU A 334 -6.22 -42.73 -7.05
C GLU A 334 -5.96 -44.12 -7.62
N GLU A 335 -6.52 -44.44 -8.79
CA GLU A 335 -6.32 -45.74 -9.46
C GLU A 335 -4.86 -45.98 -9.80
N ALA A 336 -4.19 -45.00 -10.42
CA ALA A 336 -2.80 -45.14 -10.86
C ALA A 336 -1.81 -45.26 -9.68
N ILE A 337 -2.05 -44.52 -8.59
CA ILE A 337 -1.23 -44.61 -7.35
C ILE A 337 -1.44 -45.97 -6.67
N CYS A 338 -2.69 -46.46 -6.59
CA CYS A 338 -2.98 -47.77 -6.01
C CYS A 338 -2.36 -48.91 -6.82
N GLU A 339 -2.40 -48.83 -8.15
CA GLU A 339 -1.77 -49.82 -9.03
C GLU A 339 -0.25 -49.84 -8.85
N ALA A 340 0.39 -48.66 -8.81
CA ALA A 340 1.83 -48.55 -8.55
C ALA A 340 2.23 -49.19 -7.21
N ALA A 341 1.47 -48.91 -6.14
CA ALA A 341 1.67 -49.51 -4.83
C ALA A 341 1.48 -51.04 -4.84
N THR A 342 0.51 -51.53 -5.61
CA THR A 342 0.22 -52.97 -5.76
C THR A 342 1.35 -53.69 -6.51
N ILE A 343 1.86 -53.08 -7.58
CA ILE A 343 3.02 -53.59 -8.33
C ILE A 343 4.23 -53.69 -7.40
N LEU A 344 4.56 -52.64 -6.65
CA LEU A 344 5.68 -52.66 -5.70
C LEU A 344 5.54 -53.74 -4.64
N LYS A 345 4.32 -54.00 -4.15
CA LYS A 345 4.05 -55.05 -3.16
C LYS A 345 4.17 -56.47 -3.72
N SER A 346 4.05 -56.65 -5.05
CA SER A 346 4.11 -57.98 -5.67
C SER A 346 5.53 -58.55 -5.79
N TYR A 347 6.56 -57.71 -5.65
CA TYR A 347 7.96 -58.10 -5.71
C TYR A 347 8.57 -58.25 -4.31
N SER A 348 9.62 -59.08 -4.19
CA SER A 348 10.38 -59.16 -2.93
C SER A 348 11.25 -57.92 -2.73
N PRO A 349 11.56 -57.51 -1.48
CA PRO A 349 12.29 -56.27 -1.23
C PRO A 349 13.70 -56.21 -1.85
N SER A 350 14.33 -57.36 -2.07
CA SER A 350 15.64 -57.49 -2.73
C SER A 350 15.58 -57.33 -4.26
N GLU A 351 14.41 -57.50 -4.87
CA GLU A 351 14.19 -57.40 -6.33
C GLU A 351 13.80 -55.99 -6.79
N ILE A 352 13.51 -55.10 -5.85
CA ILE A 352 13.10 -53.71 -6.10
C ILE A 352 14.33 -52.81 -6.01
N PHE A 353 14.41 -51.81 -6.88
CA PHE A 353 15.38 -50.72 -6.80
C PHE A 353 14.68 -49.36 -6.89
N PHE A 354 15.01 -48.45 -5.98
CA PHE A 354 14.50 -47.08 -5.96
C PHE A 354 15.59 -46.11 -6.41
N LEU A 355 15.34 -45.43 -7.53
CA LEU A 355 16.19 -44.36 -8.03
C LEU A 355 15.61 -43.02 -7.58
N GLY A 356 16.28 -42.38 -6.63
CA GLY A 356 16.02 -40.99 -6.25
C GLY A 356 16.72 -40.01 -7.20
N SER A 357 16.16 -38.81 -7.35
CA SER A 357 16.78 -37.74 -8.13
C SER A 357 17.47 -36.72 -7.24
N THR A 358 18.66 -36.30 -7.64
CA THR A 358 19.35 -35.15 -7.02
C THR A 358 18.77 -33.79 -7.45
N MET A 359 17.80 -33.80 -8.36
CA MET A 359 16.99 -32.65 -8.76
C MET A 359 15.69 -32.53 -7.93
N SER A 360 15.37 -33.55 -7.13
CA SER A 360 14.19 -33.56 -6.26
C SER A 360 14.36 -32.70 -5.02
N SER A 361 13.23 -32.28 -4.44
CA SER A 361 13.24 -31.62 -3.13
C SER A 361 13.57 -32.60 -1.99
N LEU A 362 14.02 -32.07 -0.86
CA LEU A 362 14.25 -32.82 0.38
C LEU A 362 13.00 -33.61 0.81
N GLU A 363 11.81 -33.02 0.66
CA GLU A 363 10.55 -33.65 1.02
C GLU A 363 10.25 -34.88 0.16
N THR A 364 10.51 -34.80 -1.15
CA THR A 364 10.36 -35.94 -2.08
C THR A 364 11.33 -37.06 -1.73
N MET A 365 12.60 -36.72 -1.50
CA MET A 365 13.63 -37.70 -1.12
C MET A 365 13.31 -38.39 0.21
N TYR A 366 12.85 -37.64 1.20
CA TYR A 366 12.43 -38.19 2.48
C TYR A 366 11.18 -39.09 2.37
N ALA A 367 10.20 -38.68 1.56
CA ALA A 367 9.02 -39.52 1.28
C ALA A 367 9.41 -40.84 0.59
N LEU A 368 10.38 -40.82 -0.34
CA LEU A 368 10.92 -42.02 -0.98
C LEU A 368 11.61 -42.94 0.03
N LYS A 369 12.42 -42.37 0.93
CA LYS A 369 13.05 -43.14 2.03
C LYS A 369 12.01 -43.82 2.91
N LYS A 370 10.96 -43.11 3.33
CA LYS A 370 9.87 -43.72 4.14
C LYS A 370 9.12 -44.81 3.39
N LEU A 371 8.94 -44.68 2.07
CA LEU A 371 8.39 -45.75 1.23
C LEU A 371 9.31 -46.97 1.20
N ALA A 372 10.62 -46.77 1.07
CA ALA A 372 11.63 -47.84 1.10
C ALA A 372 11.64 -48.57 2.45
N GLU A 373 11.66 -47.84 3.56
CA GLU A 373 11.60 -48.39 4.93
C GLU A 373 10.32 -49.22 5.13
N LYS A 374 9.18 -48.76 4.60
CA LYS A 374 7.90 -49.47 4.73
C LYS A 374 7.87 -50.80 3.95
N LEU A 375 8.51 -50.85 2.80
CA LEU A 375 8.61 -52.05 1.97
C LEU A 375 9.81 -52.94 2.34
N GLY A 376 10.71 -52.47 3.21
CA GLY A 376 11.95 -53.17 3.58
C GLY A 376 13.01 -53.19 2.46
N VAL A 377 12.93 -52.24 1.52
CA VAL A 377 13.85 -52.15 0.37
C VAL A 377 15.11 -51.40 0.80
N LEU A 378 16.27 -52.05 0.66
CA LEU A 378 17.60 -51.45 0.94
C LEU A 378 18.31 -50.95 -0.33
N ASN A 379 17.77 -51.29 -1.50
CA ASN A 379 18.32 -50.92 -2.80
C ASN A 379 17.79 -49.53 -3.23
N ILE A 380 18.27 -48.49 -2.55
CA ILE A 380 17.93 -47.10 -2.85
C ILE A 380 19.22 -46.33 -3.14
N ASP A 381 19.24 -45.58 -4.24
CA ASP A 381 20.40 -44.77 -4.64
C ASP A 381 19.98 -43.64 -5.60
N TYR A 382 20.92 -42.75 -5.94
CA TYR A 382 20.68 -41.61 -6.84
C TYR A 382 21.83 -41.40 -7.83
N ALA A 383 21.53 -40.80 -8.99
CA ALA A 383 22.52 -40.45 -9.98
C ALA A 383 23.15 -39.07 -9.73
N THR A 384 24.44 -38.94 -10.08
CA THR A 384 25.16 -37.66 -10.03
C THR A 384 25.57 -37.21 -11.41
N TYR A 385 25.30 -35.95 -11.74
CA TYR A 385 25.63 -35.32 -13.00
C TYR A 385 26.79 -34.34 -12.82
N ARG A 386 27.77 -34.37 -13.72
CA ARG A 386 28.93 -33.46 -13.70
C ARG A 386 28.90 -32.55 -14.92
N ASN A 387 29.24 -31.29 -14.71
CA ASN A 387 29.46 -30.35 -15.79
C ASN A 387 30.93 -30.37 -16.22
N ASN A 388 31.17 -30.43 -17.53
CA ASN A 388 32.52 -30.38 -18.09
C ASN A 388 33.07 -28.94 -18.13
N LEU A 389 32.17 -27.95 -18.13
CA LEU A 389 32.48 -26.52 -18.05
C LEU A 389 32.14 -26.05 -16.63
N PHE A 390 33.15 -25.66 -15.87
CA PHE A 390 32.99 -25.15 -14.51
C PHE A 390 33.93 -23.97 -14.26
N ASP A 391 33.57 -23.16 -13.28
CA ASP A 391 34.39 -22.05 -12.81
C ASP A 391 34.34 -21.92 -11.29
N ASN A 392 35.14 -20.98 -10.76
CA ASN A 392 35.17 -20.67 -9.34
C ASN A 392 34.12 -19.61 -8.94
N LYS A 393 33.09 -19.39 -9.77
CA LYS A 393 32.03 -18.40 -9.57
C LYS A 393 30.69 -19.13 -9.39
N LEU A 394 29.84 -19.14 -10.41
CA LEU A 394 28.48 -19.68 -10.34
C LEU A 394 28.33 -21.02 -11.06
N ILE A 395 29.27 -21.44 -11.91
CA ILE A 395 29.16 -22.70 -12.66
C ILE A 395 29.95 -23.76 -11.93
N SER A 396 29.24 -24.65 -11.22
CA SER A 396 29.86 -25.72 -10.44
C SER A 396 30.23 -26.92 -11.33
N SER A 397 31.29 -27.65 -10.97
CA SER A 397 31.60 -28.95 -11.57
C SER A 397 30.53 -30.00 -11.25
N ASP A 398 29.89 -29.88 -10.09
CA ASP A 398 28.74 -30.67 -9.71
C ASP A 398 27.47 -30.00 -10.21
N ALA A 399 26.81 -30.64 -11.17
CA ALA A 399 25.57 -30.15 -11.79
C ALA A 399 24.32 -30.61 -11.00
N THR A 400 24.49 -31.23 -9.83
CA THR A 400 23.37 -31.74 -9.02
C THR A 400 22.90 -30.71 -7.97
N PRO A 401 21.67 -30.16 -8.07
CA PRO A 401 21.15 -29.11 -7.19
C PRO A 401 20.99 -29.50 -5.72
N ASN A 402 20.68 -30.77 -5.43
CA ASN A 402 20.31 -31.20 -4.08
C ASN A 402 21.03 -32.46 -3.60
N ARG A 403 22.25 -32.71 -4.10
CA ARG A 403 23.03 -33.89 -3.68
C ARG A 403 23.32 -33.90 -2.19
N LEU A 404 23.74 -32.77 -1.60
CA LEU A 404 23.95 -32.68 -0.15
C LEU A 404 22.67 -32.98 0.61
N GLY A 405 21.51 -32.59 0.06
CA GLY A 405 20.21 -32.95 0.63
C GLY A 405 19.93 -34.46 0.60
N ALA A 406 20.29 -35.14 -0.49
CA ALA A 406 20.18 -36.60 -0.61
C ALA A 406 21.08 -37.32 0.41
N GLU A 407 22.30 -36.82 0.59
CA GLU A 407 23.26 -37.33 1.58
C GLU A 407 22.75 -37.10 3.02
N LEU A 408 22.18 -35.93 3.31
CA LEU A 408 21.61 -35.60 4.63
C LEU A 408 20.39 -36.45 5.00
N VAL A 409 19.53 -36.79 4.03
CA VAL A 409 18.38 -37.68 4.25
C VAL A 409 18.82 -39.16 4.37
N ASP A 410 20.11 -39.45 4.19
CA ASP A 410 20.70 -40.80 4.27
C ASP A 410 20.18 -41.72 3.17
N LEU A 411 20.03 -41.19 1.95
CA LEU A 411 19.36 -41.91 0.85
C LEU A 411 20.22 -43.03 0.23
N SER A 412 21.54 -43.02 0.42
CA SER A 412 22.48 -43.96 -0.22
C SER A 412 23.41 -44.70 0.75
N SER A 413 23.38 -44.39 2.05
CA SER A 413 24.41 -44.81 3.01
C SER A 413 24.37 -46.29 3.40
N ASN A 414 23.19 -46.94 3.28
CA ASN A 414 22.97 -48.35 3.62
C ASN A 414 22.69 -49.23 2.39
N ARG A 415 23.11 -48.81 1.20
CA ARG A 415 22.77 -49.48 -0.07
C ARG A 415 23.48 -50.82 -0.26
N VAL A 416 22.74 -51.82 -0.73
CA VAL A 416 23.29 -53.13 -1.15
C VAL A 416 23.67 -53.12 -2.64
N VAL A 417 22.88 -52.42 -3.47
CA VAL A 417 23.10 -52.22 -4.92
C VAL A 417 23.29 -50.73 -5.18
N SER A 418 24.30 -50.37 -5.97
CA SER A 418 24.57 -48.98 -6.35
C SER A 418 24.06 -48.66 -7.76
N VAL A 419 23.86 -47.38 -8.09
CA VAL A 419 23.52 -46.95 -9.46
C VAL A 419 24.53 -47.48 -10.49
N PHE A 420 25.82 -47.55 -10.13
CA PHE A 420 26.88 -48.04 -11.03
C PHE A 420 26.80 -49.55 -11.29
N SER A 421 26.30 -50.35 -10.35
CA SER A 421 26.15 -51.81 -10.50
C SER A 421 24.77 -52.22 -11.00
N LEU A 422 23.82 -51.28 -11.09
CA LEU A 422 22.43 -51.51 -11.47
C LEU A 422 22.29 -52.22 -12.83
N SER A 423 23.10 -51.82 -13.82
CA SER A 423 23.09 -52.44 -15.16
C SER A 423 23.39 -53.95 -15.10
N GLU A 424 24.41 -54.34 -14.33
CA GLU A 424 24.78 -55.75 -14.18
C GLU A 424 23.74 -56.54 -13.37
N ASP A 425 23.19 -55.95 -12.31
CA ASP A 425 22.23 -56.62 -11.44
C ASP A 425 20.86 -56.81 -12.11
N ILE A 426 20.46 -55.92 -13.03
CA ILE A 426 19.31 -56.12 -13.94
C ILE A 426 19.62 -57.25 -14.93
N GLN A 427 20.80 -57.26 -15.55
CA GLN A 427 21.17 -58.33 -16.49
C GLN A 427 21.25 -59.71 -15.84
N LYS A 428 21.66 -59.78 -14.57
CA LYS A 428 21.70 -61.00 -13.74
C LYS A 428 20.33 -61.39 -13.17
N GLY A 429 19.28 -60.60 -13.41
CA GLY A 429 17.91 -60.85 -12.95
C GLY A 429 17.70 -60.68 -11.44
N LYS A 430 18.64 -60.02 -10.76
CA LYS A 430 18.52 -59.72 -9.32
C LYS A 430 17.53 -58.59 -9.06
N ILE A 431 17.51 -57.58 -9.93
CA ILE A 431 16.56 -56.47 -9.89
C ILE A 431 15.55 -56.65 -11.03
N LYS A 432 14.26 -56.68 -10.68
CA LYS A 432 13.14 -56.91 -11.61
C LYS A 432 12.21 -55.71 -11.70
N CYS A 433 12.13 -54.92 -10.63
CA CYS A 433 11.27 -53.75 -10.55
C CYS A 433 12.06 -52.49 -10.18
N VAL A 434 11.86 -51.40 -10.93
CA VAL A 434 12.50 -50.11 -10.65
C VAL A 434 11.45 -49.01 -10.54
N LEU A 435 11.55 -48.20 -9.48
CA LEU A 435 10.84 -46.93 -9.34
C LEU A 435 11.83 -45.78 -9.51
N ALA A 436 11.68 -45.00 -10.58
CA ALA A 436 12.47 -43.79 -10.80
C ALA A 436 11.64 -42.54 -10.46
N VAL A 437 12.17 -41.71 -9.56
CA VAL A 437 11.52 -40.48 -9.10
C VAL A 437 12.24 -39.28 -9.68
N GLU A 438 11.59 -38.52 -10.57
CA GLU A 438 12.09 -37.25 -11.14
C GLU A 438 13.47 -37.36 -11.83
N ASP A 439 13.86 -38.57 -12.25
CA ASP A 439 15.06 -38.84 -13.06
C ASP A 439 14.77 -39.90 -14.13
N ASP A 440 15.60 -39.96 -15.16
CA ASP A 440 15.47 -40.91 -16.27
C ASP A 440 16.49 -42.04 -16.15
N LEU A 441 16.02 -43.29 -16.18
CA LEU A 441 16.90 -44.46 -16.25
C LEU A 441 17.76 -44.48 -17.51
N LEU A 442 17.33 -43.89 -18.64
CA LEU A 442 18.15 -43.87 -19.86
C LEU A 442 19.38 -42.95 -19.76
N ASN A 443 19.45 -42.09 -18.73
CA ASN A 443 20.68 -41.34 -18.44
C ASN A 443 21.78 -42.24 -17.85
N ILE A 444 21.40 -43.42 -17.34
CA ILE A 444 22.24 -44.33 -16.57
C ILE A 444 22.40 -45.67 -17.29
N LEU A 445 21.32 -46.16 -17.91
CA LEU A 445 21.20 -47.48 -18.50
C LEU A 445 20.98 -47.39 -20.01
N ASN A 446 21.48 -48.39 -20.72
CA ASN A 446 21.18 -48.57 -22.13
C ASN A 446 19.76 -49.12 -22.32
N TYR A 447 19.16 -48.79 -23.47
CA TYR A 447 17.82 -49.22 -23.84
C TYR A 447 17.60 -50.74 -23.73
N GLU A 448 18.58 -51.55 -24.18
CA GLU A 448 18.53 -53.02 -24.13
C GLU A 448 18.48 -53.59 -22.70
N VAL A 449 19.06 -52.89 -21.73
CA VAL A 449 19.04 -53.30 -20.31
C VAL A 449 17.69 -52.96 -19.69
N LEU A 450 17.12 -51.81 -20.06
CA LEU A 450 15.82 -51.36 -19.59
C LEU A 450 14.68 -52.29 -20.06
N GLU A 451 14.78 -52.88 -21.26
CA GLU A 451 13.80 -53.87 -21.77
C GLU A 451 13.74 -55.16 -20.96
N ARG A 452 14.79 -55.48 -20.18
CA ARG A 452 14.83 -56.69 -19.35
C ARG A 452 14.09 -56.55 -18.03
N LEU A 453 13.68 -55.33 -17.64
CA LEU A 453 12.90 -55.11 -16.43
C LEU A 453 11.47 -55.62 -16.61
N GLU A 454 10.97 -56.34 -15.62
CA GLU A 454 9.59 -56.82 -15.63
C GLU A 454 8.58 -55.69 -15.35
N SER A 455 8.96 -54.74 -14.49
CA SER A 455 8.11 -53.59 -14.13
C SER A 455 8.94 -52.33 -13.91
N TYR A 456 8.67 -51.28 -14.71
CA TYR A 456 9.24 -49.95 -14.53
C TYR A 456 8.14 -48.94 -14.18
N ILE A 457 8.32 -48.22 -13.07
CA ILE A 457 7.44 -47.13 -12.62
C ILE A 457 8.26 -45.84 -12.66
N VAL A 458 7.70 -44.80 -13.27
CA VAL A 458 8.40 -43.51 -13.42
C VAL A 458 7.52 -42.36 -12.98
N LEU A 459 8.13 -41.40 -12.26
CA LEU A 459 7.55 -40.10 -11.95
C LEU A 459 8.27 -39.00 -12.74
N PRO A 460 7.94 -38.77 -14.02
CA PRO A 460 8.73 -37.88 -14.87
C PRO A 460 8.16 -36.45 -14.90
N HIS A 461 9.03 -35.47 -15.14
CA HIS A 461 8.61 -34.11 -15.49
C HIS A 461 8.18 -34.00 -16.97
N HIS A 462 8.78 -34.80 -17.85
CA HIS A 462 8.65 -34.73 -19.32
C HIS A 462 8.26 -36.06 -19.95
N ASN A 463 7.78 -36.02 -21.19
CA ASN A 463 7.63 -37.23 -21.99
C ASN A 463 8.99 -37.69 -22.51
N LEU A 464 9.60 -38.64 -21.81
CA LEU A 464 10.89 -39.24 -22.13
C LEU A 464 10.70 -40.55 -22.90
N LYS A 465 11.74 -41.01 -23.59
CA LYS A 465 11.70 -42.30 -24.30
C LYS A 465 11.50 -43.47 -23.33
N SER A 466 12.08 -43.39 -22.14
CA SER A 466 11.90 -44.41 -21.09
C SER A 466 10.45 -44.52 -20.61
N ASN A 467 9.67 -43.43 -20.65
CA ASN A 467 8.26 -43.45 -20.26
C ASN A 467 7.45 -44.45 -21.09
N GLN A 468 7.83 -44.69 -22.35
CA GLN A 468 7.14 -45.66 -23.22
C GLN A 468 7.30 -47.10 -22.71
N MET A 469 8.38 -47.37 -21.97
CA MET A 469 8.70 -48.67 -21.41
C MET A 469 8.11 -48.86 -20.01
N ALA A 470 7.68 -47.78 -19.37
CA ALA A 470 7.07 -47.83 -18.05
C ALA A 470 5.70 -48.52 -18.06
N LYS A 471 5.44 -49.31 -17.03
CA LYS A 471 4.13 -49.91 -16.75
C LYS A 471 3.18 -48.88 -16.15
N VAL A 472 3.72 -47.95 -15.35
CA VAL A 472 3.00 -46.83 -14.73
C VAL A 472 3.81 -45.55 -14.93
N VAL A 473 3.17 -44.51 -15.47
CA VAL A 473 3.72 -43.16 -15.59
C VAL A 473 2.88 -42.22 -14.73
N LEU A 474 3.51 -41.56 -13.76
CA LEU A 474 2.87 -40.63 -12.83
C LEU A 474 3.50 -39.24 -12.94
N PRO A 475 2.93 -38.30 -13.72
CA PRO A 475 3.56 -37.01 -13.98
C PRO A 475 3.88 -36.19 -12.73
N ALA A 476 5.15 -35.83 -12.55
CA ALA A 476 5.63 -35.08 -11.41
C ALA A 476 5.66 -33.56 -11.68
N ALA A 477 5.24 -32.78 -10.68
CA ALA A 477 5.35 -31.32 -10.72
C ALA A 477 6.83 -30.88 -10.72
N THR A 478 7.14 -29.83 -11.47
CA THR A 478 8.48 -29.24 -11.48
C THR A 478 8.69 -28.31 -10.28
N PHE A 479 9.93 -27.89 -10.02
CA PHE A 479 10.24 -26.90 -8.98
C PHE A 479 9.52 -25.55 -9.16
N ALA A 480 9.05 -25.25 -10.39
CA ALA A 480 8.24 -24.08 -10.69
C ALA A 480 6.77 -24.22 -10.23
N GLU A 481 6.32 -25.41 -9.85
CA GLU A 481 4.92 -25.75 -9.56
C GLU A 481 4.71 -26.24 -8.12
N MET A 482 5.79 -26.39 -7.36
CA MET A 482 5.75 -26.89 -5.98
C MET A 482 6.65 -26.09 -5.03
N VAL A 483 6.26 -26.15 -3.76
CA VAL A 483 7.11 -25.74 -2.65
C VAL A 483 8.01 -26.92 -2.28
N GLY A 484 9.31 -26.69 -2.21
CA GLY A 484 10.28 -27.71 -1.84
C GLY A 484 11.59 -27.11 -1.33
N SER A 485 12.27 -27.87 -0.48
CA SER A 485 13.54 -27.45 0.14
C SER A 485 14.74 -28.07 -0.57
N PHE A 486 15.77 -27.27 -0.81
CA PHE A 486 16.98 -27.65 -1.55
C PHE A 486 18.22 -27.19 -0.80
N ILE A 487 19.29 -27.99 -0.83
CA ILE A 487 20.60 -27.67 -0.24
C ILE A 487 21.62 -27.68 -1.37
N ASN A 488 22.14 -26.50 -1.68
CA ASN A 488 23.09 -26.32 -2.77
C ASN A 488 24.48 -26.90 -2.42
N VAL A 489 25.39 -26.94 -3.39
CA VAL A 489 26.76 -27.44 -3.19
C VAL A 489 27.58 -26.70 -2.12
N ASP A 490 27.19 -25.48 -1.74
CA ASP A 490 27.83 -24.69 -0.69
C ASP A 490 27.23 -24.97 0.71
N GLY A 491 26.27 -25.89 0.83
CA GLY A 491 25.59 -26.22 2.08
C GLY A 491 24.51 -25.21 2.50
N VAL A 492 24.11 -24.29 1.62
CA VAL A 492 23.07 -23.29 1.88
C VAL A 492 21.70 -23.88 1.56
N ILE A 493 20.83 -23.91 2.56
CA ILE A 493 19.43 -24.32 2.38
C ILE A 493 18.58 -23.20 1.77
N GLN A 494 17.77 -23.55 0.79
CA GLN A 494 16.92 -22.64 0.04
C GLN A 494 15.57 -23.27 -0.25
N LEU A 495 14.59 -22.42 -0.55
CA LEU A 495 13.20 -22.84 -0.78
C LEU A 495 12.74 -22.43 -2.18
N THR A 496 12.09 -23.35 -2.88
CA THR A 496 11.34 -23.05 -4.11
C THR A 496 9.94 -22.57 -3.78
N ARG A 497 9.42 -21.64 -4.58
CA ARG A 497 8.03 -21.21 -4.51
C ARG A 497 7.34 -21.47 -5.85
N PRO A 498 6.07 -21.93 -5.84
CA PRO A 498 5.32 -22.19 -7.06
C PRO A 498 5.07 -20.88 -7.81
N ALA A 499 5.48 -20.85 -9.07
CA ALA A 499 5.21 -19.79 -10.03
C ALA A 499 4.17 -20.20 -11.09
N LYS A 500 4.02 -21.52 -11.33
CA LYS A 500 3.03 -22.12 -12.22
C LYS A 500 1.97 -22.87 -11.42
N VAL A 501 0.78 -22.96 -12.00
CA VAL A 501 -0.41 -23.61 -11.47
C VAL A 501 -0.64 -24.94 -12.18
N LEU A 502 -0.95 -25.98 -11.41
CA LEU A 502 -1.36 -27.30 -11.91
C LEU A 502 -2.89 -27.39 -12.05
N LYS A 503 -3.39 -28.32 -12.86
CA LYS A 503 -4.82 -28.45 -13.19
C LYS A 503 -5.77 -28.53 -11.98
N PHE A 504 -5.35 -29.18 -10.89
CA PHE A 504 -6.16 -29.36 -9.68
C PHE A 504 -5.86 -28.35 -8.56
N GLN A 505 -4.99 -27.37 -8.81
CA GLN A 505 -4.68 -26.33 -7.84
C GLN A 505 -5.51 -25.09 -8.13
N ASN A 506 -6.15 -24.56 -7.09
CA ASN A 506 -6.81 -23.26 -7.20
C ASN A 506 -5.80 -22.15 -6.87
N ARG A 507 -5.53 -21.29 -7.86
CA ARG A 507 -4.58 -20.19 -7.74
C ARG A 507 -4.94 -19.19 -6.64
N GLU A 508 -6.22 -18.89 -6.44
CA GLU A 508 -6.69 -17.93 -5.41
C GLU A 508 -6.53 -18.46 -3.99
N LEU A 509 -6.62 -19.79 -3.83
CA LEU A 509 -6.53 -20.47 -2.53
C LEU A 509 -5.08 -20.86 -2.16
N MET A 510 -4.17 -20.88 -3.15
CA MET A 510 -2.75 -21.19 -2.95
C MET A 510 -1.98 -19.95 -2.54
N TRP A 511 -1.87 -19.70 -1.23
CA TRP A 511 -1.20 -18.50 -0.71
C TRP A 511 0.31 -18.44 -0.98
N GLU A 512 0.96 -19.54 -1.39
CA GLU A 512 2.36 -19.53 -1.84
C GLU A 512 2.57 -19.06 -3.28
N LEU A 513 1.51 -18.94 -4.10
CA LEU A 513 1.57 -18.44 -5.47
C LEU A 513 1.45 -16.91 -5.49
N VAL A 514 2.33 -16.25 -6.25
CA VAL A 514 2.28 -14.80 -6.43
C VAL A 514 1.22 -14.43 -7.49
N SER A 515 0.30 -13.56 -7.14
CA SER A 515 -0.71 -13.01 -8.05
C SER A 515 -0.15 -11.82 -8.83
N SER A 516 -0.31 -11.80 -10.15
CA SER A 516 -0.02 -10.64 -10.99
C SER A 516 -1.07 -9.54 -10.80
N ARG A 517 -0.81 -8.35 -11.32
CA ARG A 517 -1.82 -7.27 -11.37
C ARG A 517 -3.10 -7.70 -12.09
N LEU A 518 -2.95 -8.50 -13.15
CA LEU A 518 -4.08 -9.05 -13.91
C LEU A 518 -4.87 -10.06 -13.09
N ASP A 519 -4.20 -10.87 -12.26
CA ASP A 519 -4.87 -11.82 -11.36
C ASP A 519 -5.62 -11.10 -10.22
N ILE A 520 -5.08 -10.00 -9.70
CA ILE A 520 -5.68 -9.25 -8.57
C ILE A 520 -6.90 -8.41 -9.00
N HIS A 521 -6.83 -7.80 -10.20
CA HIS A 521 -7.84 -6.85 -10.66
C HIS A 521 -8.66 -7.34 -11.87
N GLY A 522 -8.37 -8.55 -12.37
CA GLY A 522 -9.12 -9.18 -13.45
C GLY A 522 -10.54 -9.53 -13.02
N THR A 523 -11.48 -9.44 -13.95
CA THR A 523 -12.83 -9.94 -13.74
C THR A 523 -12.85 -11.45 -13.94
N LYS A 524 -13.86 -12.16 -13.41
CA LYS A 524 -14.03 -13.62 -13.60
C LYS A 524 -14.14 -14.05 -15.07
N PHE A 525 -14.41 -13.11 -15.97
CA PHE A 525 -14.54 -13.35 -17.41
C PHE A 525 -13.21 -13.16 -18.16
N ASP A 526 -12.21 -12.55 -17.53
CA ASP A 526 -10.90 -12.38 -18.11
C ASP A 526 -10.08 -13.66 -17.90
N LYS A 527 -10.06 -14.53 -18.91
CA LYS A 527 -9.21 -15.74 -18.92
C LYS A 527 -7.75 -15.35 -19.17
N TRP A 528 -7.05 -14.88 -18.13
CA TRP A 528 -5.62 -14.59 -18.19
C TRP A 528 -4.73 -15.84 -18.13
N VAL A 529 -5.32 -17.01 -17.87
CA VAL A 529 -4.69 -18.33 -17.97
C VAL A 529 -5.49 -19.16 -18.98
N ARG A 530 -4.80 -19.69 -19.98
CA ARG A 530 -5.34 -20.67 -20.92
C ARG A 530 -5.31 -22.05 -20.30
N GLU A 531 -6.45 -22.73 -20.38
CA GLU A 531 -6.60 -24.10 -19.88
C GLU A 531 -5.64 -25.09 -20.56
N GLU A 532 -5.22 -24.82 -21.80
CA GLU A 532 -4.23 -25.61 -22.54
C GLU A 532 -2.83 -25.64 -21.90
N ASN A 533 -2.48 -24.62 -21.12
CA ASN A 533 -1.18 -24.50 -20.44
C ASN A 533 -1.20 -25.12 -19.04
N LEU A 534 -2.34 -25.64 -18.56
CA LEU A 534 -2.44 -26.30 -17.27
C LEU A 534 -2.04 -27.78 -17.39
N ILE A 535 -1.01 -28.17 -16.66
CA ILE A 535 -0.52 -29.54 -16.66
C ILE A 535 -1.22 -30.36 -15.57
N ASP A 536 -1.64 -31.58 -15.91
CA ASP A 536 -2.16 -32.56 -14.97
C ASP A 536 -1.00 -33.36 -14.37
N ALA A 537 -0.42 -32.81 -13.30
CA ALA A 537 0.69 -33.37 -12.53
C ALA A 537 0.46 -33.15 -11.02
N LYS A 538 1.20 -33.88 -10.18
CA LYS A 538 1.24 -33.69 -8.73
C LYS A 538 2.68 -33.61 -8.22
N PRO A 539 2.97 -32.91 -7.11
CA PRO A 539 4.28 -32.98 -6.46
C PRO A 539 4.68 -34.42 -6.15
N ALA A 540 5.92 -34.81 -6.44
CA ALA A 540 6.35 -36.21 -6.28
C ALA A 540 6.21 -36.71 -4.83
N TRP A 541 6.47 -35.86 -3.82
CA TRP A 541 6.22 -36.21 -2.42
C TRP A 541 4.75 -36.57 -2.14
N GLU A 542 3.78 -35.93 -2.80
CA GLU A 542 2.35 -36.21 -2.64
C GLU A 542 2.01 -37.59 -3.24
N ILE A 543 2.58 -37.88 -4.41
CA ILE A 543 2.42 -39.18 -5.10
C ILE A 543 2.98 -40.31 -4.22
N LEU A 544 4.20 -40.14 -3.69
CA LEU A 544 4.86 -41.12 -2.81
C LEU A 544 4.10 -41.30 -1.49
N CYS A 545 3.60 -40.21 -0.89
CA CYS A 545 2.74 -40.28 0.29
C CYS A 545 1.41 -41.00 0.00
N GLY A 546 0.87 -40.82 -1.21
CA GLY A 546 -0.29 -41.57 -1.69
C GLY A 546 -0.01 -43.07 -1.77
N MET A 547 1.14 -43.47 -2.31
CA MET A 547 1.57 -44.89 -2.34
C MET A 547 1.73 -45.45 -0.92
N LEU A 548 2.37 -44.70 -0.02
CA LEU A 548 2.50 -45.05 1.40
C LEU A 548 1.14 -45.26 2.08
N THR A 549 0.18 -44.37 1.79
CA THR A 549 -1.19 -44.44 2.32
C THR A 549 -1.92 -45.67 1.78
N ALA A 550 -1.76 -45.98 0.49
CA ALA A 550 -2.33 -47.19 -0.12
C ALA A 550 -1.76 -48.48 0.49
N LEU A 551 -0.48 -48.49 0.87
CA LEU A 551 0.18 -49.64 1.49
C LEU A 551 -0.14 -49.82 2.98
N SER A 552 -0.28 -48.71 3.73
CA SER A 552 -0.44 -48.72 5.20
C SER A 552 -1.88 -48.56 5.69
N LYS A 553 -2.81 -48.12 4.82
CA LYS A 553 -4.18 -47.67 5.16
C LYS A 553 -4.27 -46.48 6.12
N GLU A 554 -3.13 -45.92 6.55
CA GLU A 554 -3.04 -44.71 7.37
C GLU A 554 -2.52 -43.55 6.54
N LYS A 555 -3.08 -42.36 6.75
CA LYS A 555 -2.67 -41.15 6.02
C LYS A 555 -1.31 -40.69 6.55
N SER A 556 -0.29 -40.67 5.71
CA SER A 556 1.10 -40.42 6.13
C SER A 556 1.41 -38.94 6.42
N PHE A 557 1.26 -38.06 5.43
CA PHE A 557 1.53 -36.62 5.55
C PHE A 557 0.48 -35.79 4.81
N ASN A 558 0.10 -34.61 5.33
CA ASN A 558 -0.90 -33.75 4.68
C ASN A 558 -0.27 -32.64 3.82
N SER A 559 0.93 -32.19 4.16
CA SER A 559 1.60 -31.09 3.45
C SER A 559 3.13 -31.27 3.39
N ALA A 560 3.78 -30.61 2.42
CA ALA A 560 5.25 -30.50 2.35
C ALA A 560 5.86 -29.92 3.63
N ARG A 561 5.14 -29.02 4.32
CA ARG A 561 5.59 -28.44 5.59
C ARG A 561 5.68 -29.49 6.70
N ASP A 562 4.69 -30.39 6.77
CA ASP A 562 4.66 -31.45 7.78
C ASP A 562 5.87 -32.39 7.59
N ILE A 563 6.19 -32.71 6.34
CA ILE A 563 7.35 -33.53 5.99
C ILE A 563 8.64 -32.86 6.45
N PHE A 564 8.81 -31.57 6.17
CA PHE A 564 10.01 -30.86 6.53
C PHE A 564 10.16 -30.60 8.03
N GLU A 565 9.07 -30.34 8.75
CA GLU A 565 9.10 -30.29 10.21
C GLU A 565 9.55 -31.63 10.79
N LYS A 566 9.14 -32.75 10.18
CA LYS A 566 9.62 -34.08 10.55
C LYS A 566 11.10 -34.27 10.24
N ILE A 567 11.57 -33.83 9.07
CA ILE A 567 12.99 -33.85 8.70
C ILE A 567 13.82 -33.05 9.72
N CYS A 568 13.38 -31.84 10.09
CA CYS A 568 14.07 -31.01 11.08
C CYS A 568 14.10 -31.66 12.48
N ALA A 569 13.09 -32.46 12.83
CA ALA A 569 13.07 -33.20 14.08
C ALA A 569 14.01 -34.41 14.09
N GLU A 570 14.25 -35.04 12.94
CA GLU A 570 15.12 -36.23 12.82
C GLU A 570 16.59 -35.87 12.57
N ILE A 571 16.89 -34.76 11.88
CA ILE A 571 18.24 -34.35 11.51
C ILE A 571 18.72 -33.20 12.42
N PRO A 572 19.74 -33.42 13.29
CA PRO A 572 20.24 -32.42 14.23
C PRO A 572 20.67 -31.11 13.58
N ASP A 573 21.31 -31.18 12.41
CA ASP A 573 21.81 -30.01 11.67
C ASP A 573 20.68 -29.08 11.19
N LEU A 574 19.47 -29.60 11.02
CA LEU A 574 18.28 -28.86 10.56
C LEU A 574 17.32 -28.48 11.70
N SER A 575 17.58 -28.92 12.92
CA SER A 575 16.68 -28.77 14.09
C SER A 575 16.30 -27.33 14.45
N HIS A 576 17.10 -26.35 14.02
CA HIS A 576 16.86 -24.93 14.28
C HIS A 576 15.97 -24.25 13.21
N LEU A 577 15.64 -24.96 12.12
CA LEU A 577 14.91 -24.45 10.96
C LEU A 577 13.42 -24.83 11.01
N ASN A 578 12.57 -23.99 10.43
CA ASN A 578 11.17 -24.29 10.16
C ASN A 578 10.77 -23.48 8.92
N TYR A 579 9.82 -23.99 8.11
CA TYR A 579 9.16 -23.24 7.04
C TYR A 579 8.72 -21.83 7.45
N LYS A 580 8.36 -21.58 8.73
CA LYS A 580 8.01 -20.27 9.31
C LYS A 580 9.20 -19.35 9.61
N LYS A 581 10.40 -19.90 9.84
CA LYS A 581 11.65 -19.11 9.92
C LYS A 581 12.18 -18.78 8.52
N ILE A 582 11.77 -19.54 7.50
CA ILE A 582 12.16 -19.38 6.09
C ILE A 582 11.06 -18.67 5.24
N GLY A 583 9.82 -18.60 5.74
CA GLY A 583 8.64 -18.10 5.03
C GLY A 583 7.68 -17.34 5.96
N GLY A 584 7.20 -16.20 5.48
CA GLY A 584 6.59 -15.12 6.26
C GLY A 584 5.44 -15.48 7.21
N LYS A 585 5.50 -14.86 8.39
CA LYS A 585 4.51 -14.86 9.48
C LYS A 585 3.24 -14.09 9.10
N ILE A 586 2.41 -14.57 8.17
CA ILE A 586 1.14 -13.89 7.86
C ILE A 586 -0.06 -14.70 8.36
N VAL A 587 -0.09 -16.00 8.13
CA VAL A 587 -1.27 -16.84 8.44
C VAL A 587 -1.59 -16.89 9.93
N LEU A 588 -0.58 -17.17 10.78
CA LEU A 588 -0.77 -17.23 12.22
C LEU A 588 -1.18 -15.87 12.81
N ILE A 589 -0.63 -14.78 12.26
CA ILE A 589 -0.98 -13.43 12.69
C ILE A 589 -2.42 -13.12 12.31
N VAL A 590 -2.86 -13.45 11.08
CA VAL A 590 -4.23 -13.20 10.64
C VAL A 590 -5.23 -14.03 11.45
N THR A 591 -4.98 -15.31 11.70
CA THR A 591 -5.90 -16.14 12.51
C THR A 591 -6.00 -15.63 13.95
N ILE A 592 -4.88 -15.24 14.56
CA ILE A 592 -4.89 -14.69 15.92
C ILE A 592 -5.57 -13.32 15.95
N VAL A 593 -5.29 -12.44 14.99
CA VAL A 593 -5.91 -11.10 14.90
C VAL A 593 -7.41 -11.20 14.66
N VAL A 594 -7.88 -12.08 13.77
CA VAL A 594 -9.32 -12.28 13.52
C VAL A 594 -10.00 -12.87 14.75
N GLY A 595 -9.43 -13.91 15.37
CA GLY A 595 -9.96 -14.48 16.61
C GLY A 595 -10.04 -13.42 17.72
N LEU A 596 -9.00 -12.60 17.87
CA LEU A 596 -8.95 -11.50 18.82
C LEU A 596 -10.01 -10.43 18.55
N LEU A 597 -10.16 -9.98 17.30
CA LEU A 597 -11.16 -8.97 16.94
C LEU A 597 -12.58 -9.48 17.24
N ILE A 598 -12.84 -10.77 17.02
CA ILE A 598 -14.11 -11.41 17.39
C ILE A 598 -14.28 -11.41 18.92
N THR A 599 -13.26 -11.80 19.68
CA THR A 599 -13.31 -11.78 21.15
C THR A 599 -13.58 -10.35 21.66
N VAL A 600 -12.84 -9.35 21.18
CA VAL A 600 -13.01 -7.94 21.53
C VAL A 600 -14.44 -7.47 21.23
N ALA A 601 -14.95 -7.77 20.04
CA ALA A 601 -16.30 -7.44 19.60
C ALA A 601 -17.38 -7.99 20.57
N TYR A 602 -17.24 -9.25 21.00
CA TYR A 602 -18.19 -9.86 21.93
C TYR A 602 -17.99 -9.45 23.39
N THR A 603 -16.76 -9.16 23.83
CA THR A 603 -16.52 -8.58 25.16
C THR A 603 -17.11 -7.17 25.26
N VAL A 604 -17.06 -6.36 24.20
CA VAL A 604 -17.71 -5.04 24.15
C VAL A 604 -19.24 -5.18 24.19
N LEU A 605 -19.80 -6.22 23.58
CA LEU A 605 -21.24 -6.51 23.68
C LEU A 605 -21.63 -6.87 25.12
N ALA A 606 -20.84 -7.74 25.77
CA ALA A 606 -21.05 -8.13 27.17
C ALA A 606 -20.90 -6.94 28.12
N GLU A 607 -19.89 -6.08 27.92
CA GLU A 607 -19.70 -4.82 28.64
C GLU A 607 -20.94 -3.93 28.53
N ARG A 608 -21.49 -3.76 27.32
CA ARG A 608 -22.72 -2.98 27.11
C ARG A 608 -23.94 -3.58 27.81
N TRP A 609 -24.03 -4.90 27.94
CA TRP A 609 -25.06 -5.55 28.74
C TRP A 609 -24.92 -5.22 30.23
N ILE A 610 -23.71 -5.34 30.77
CA ILE A 610 -23.43 -5.03 32.18
C ILE A 610 -23.74 -3.56 32.48
N ALA A 611 -23.26 -2.63 31.64
CA ALA A 611 -23.53 -1.21 31.78
C ALA A 611 -25.03 -0.89 31.71
N ALA A 612 -25.78 -1.57 30.81
CA ALA A 612 -27.22 -1.39 30.73
C ALA A 612 -27.97 -1.90 31.97
N ALA A 613 -27.53 -3.03 32.54
CA ALA A 613 -28.08 -3.59 33.77
C ALA A 613 -27.83 -2.66 34.98
N ILE A 614 -26.60 -2.15 35.14
CA ILE A 614 -26.24 -1.19 36.20
C ILE A 614 -27.11 0.07 36.11
N GLN A 615 -27.34 0.58 34.91
CA GLN A 615 -28.09 1.81 34.66
C GLN A 615 -29.61 1.59 34.59
N ARG A 616 -30.10 0.35 34.74
CA ARG A 616 -31.51 -0.02 34.53
C ARG A 616 -32.12 0.56 33.24
N ARG A 617 -31.33 0.58 32.15
CA ARG A 617 -31.76 1.04 30.83
C ARG A 617 -32.00 -0.13 29.88
N ILE A 618 -32.80 0.09 28.84
CA ILE A 618 -32.98 -0.89 27.78
C ILE A 618 -31.63 -1.08 27.06
N GLY A 619 -30.97 -2.20 27.33
CA GLY A 619 -29.68 -2.54 26.72
C GLY A 619 -29.81 -3.09 25.30
N PRO A 620 -28.73 -3.66 24.74
CA PRO A 620 -28.72 -4.34 23.44
C PRO A 620 -29.80 -5.43 23.23
N ASN A 621 -30.53 -5.84 24.28
CA ASN A 621 -31.61 -6.82 24.25
C ASN A 621 -32.89 -6.37 23.52
N ARG A 622 -32.93 -5.14 22.96
CA ARG A 622 -34.03 -4.68 22.10
C ARG A 622 -34.33 -5.65 20.94
N VAL A 623 -33.31 -6.38 20.46
CA VAL A 623 -33.39 -7.29 19.31
C VAL A 623 -33.35 -8.78 19.69
N GLY A 624 -33.50 -9.13 20.98
CA GLY A 624 -33.47 -10.52 21.44
C GLY A 624 -32.18 -11.27 21.05
N TRP A 625 -32.29 -12.53 20.61
CA TRP A 625 -31.15 -13.36 20.18
C TRP A 625 -30.36 -12.73 19.01
N HIS A 626 -30.99 -11.87 18.19
CA HIS A 626 -30.32 -11.21 17.07
C HIS A 626 -29.27 -10.17 17.53
N GLY A 627 -29.25 -9.82 18.83
CA GLY A 627 -28.24 -8.94 19.42
C GLY A 627 -26.81 -9.48 19.34
N VAL A 628 -26.65 -10.79 19.15
CA VAL A 628 -25.34 -11.44 18.90
C VAL A 628 -24.71 -10.97 17.58
N LEU A 629 -25.51 -10.48 16.63
CA LEU A 629 -25.01 -9.93 15.36
C LEU A 629 -24.70 -8.43 15.43
N GLN A 630 -24.99 -7.76 16.54
CA GLN A 630 -24.77 -6.33 16.70
C GLN A 630 -23.31 -5.89 16.46
N PRO A 631 -22.26 -6.63 16.92
CA PRO A 631 -20.89 -6.22 16.65
C PRO A 631 -20.54 -6.19 15.15
N PHE A 632 -21.13 -7.07 14.34
CA PHE A 632 -20.97 -7.04 12.88
C PHE A 632 -21.65 -5.83 12.25
N ALA A 633 -22.83 -5.46 12.73
CA ALA A 633 -23.52 -4.24 12.29
C ALA A 633 -22.73 -2.97 12.68
N ASP A 634 -22.14 -2.94 13.88
CA ASP A 634 -21.29 -1.83 14.34
C ASP A 634 -20.01 -1.70 13.49
N LEU A 635 -19.40 -2.83 13.11
CA LEU A 635 -18.25 -2.85 12.18
C LEU A 635 -18.63 -2.32 10.80
N LEU A 636 -19.75 -2.78 10.24
CA LEU A 636 -20.25 -2.30 8.95
C LEU A 636 -20.52 -0.79 9.00
N LYS A 637 -21.15 -0.33 10.08
CA LYS A 637 -21.40 1.09 10.33
C LYS A 637 -20.11 1.91 10.43
N LEU A 638 -19.05 1.37 11.03
CA LEU A 638 -17.74 2.03 11.13
C LEU A 638 -17.11 2.20 9.73
N LEU A 639 -17.21 1.19 8.86
CA LEU A 639 -16.65 1.25 7.50
C LEU A 639 -17.34 2.29 6.61
N PHE A 640 -18.63 2.53 6.82
CA PHE A 640 -19.40 3.54 6.11
C PHE A 640 -19.43 4.91 6.82
N LYS A 641 -18.72 5.05 7.95
CA LYS A 641 -18.72 6.32 8.70
C LYS A 641 -17.79 7.32 8.03
N GLU A 642 -18.32 8.52 7.77
CA GLU A 642 -17.55 9.61 7.19
C GLU A 642 -16.42 10.05 8.12
N ASN A 643 -15.24 10.32 7.54
CA ASN A 643 -14.08 10.80 8.28
C ASN A 643 -14.15 12.32 8.43
N ILE A 644 -14.85 12.78 9.47
CA ILE A 644 -14.97 14.21 9.79
C ILE A 644 -13.75 14.62 10.63
N LYS A 645 -12.93 15.51 10.08
CA LYS A 645 -11.79 16.12 10.80
C LYS A 645 -12.06 17.61 11.05
N PRO A 646 -11.82 18.14 12.26
CA PRO A 646 -11.97 19.57 12.52
C PRO A 646 -11.04 20.40 11.63
N LYS A 647 -11.49 21.57 11.16
CA LYS A 647 -10.69 22.45 10.29
C LYS A 647 -9.42 22.96 10.99
N GLU A 648 -9.52 23.25 12.28
CA GLU A 648 -8.43 23.78 13.13
C GLU A 648 -7.51 22.67 13.67
N ALA A 649 -7.84 21.40 13.45
CA ALA A 649 -7.04 20.29 13.94
C ALA A 649 -5.69 20.21 13.23
N ASN A 650 -4.64 19.92 14.01
CA ASN A 650 -3.36 19.56 13.43
C ASN A 650 -3.48 18.17 12.79
N LYS A 651 -3.60 18.14 11.46
CA LYS A 651 -3.88 16.91 10.68
C LYS A 651 -2.90 15.77 10.95
N PHE A 652 -1.63 16.08 11.23
CA PHE A 652 -0.61 15.08 11.52
C PHE A 652 -0.85 14.42 12.88
N TYR A 653 -0.91 15.21 13.95
CA TYR A 653 -1.10 14.69 15.30
C TYR A 653 -2.50 14.09 15.52
N HIS A 654 -3.53 14.67 14.92
CA HIS A 654 -4.90 14.15 14.99
C HIS A 654 -5.03 12.78 14.30
N THR A 655 -4.18 12.48 13.32
CA THR A 655 -4.17 11.17 12.66
C THR A 655 -3.31 10.15 13.42
N ILE A 656 -2.20 10.60 14.04
CA ILE A 656 -1.28 9.75 14.79
C ILE A 656 -1.80 9.38 16.18
N ALA A 657 -2.49 10.29 16.87
CA ALA A 657 -3.00 10.09 18.22
C ALA A 657 -3.74 8.74 18.44
N PRO A 658 -4.75 8.37 17.63
CA PRO A 658 -5.40 7.06 17.77
C PRO A 658 -4.48 5.88 17.42
N MET A 659 -3.50 6.09 16.54
CA MET A 659 -2.54 5.04 16.17
C MET A 659 -1.59 4.71 17.32
N ILE A 660 -1.23 5.69 18.16
CA ILE A 660 -0.41 5.45 19.35
C ILE A 660 -1.14 4.51 20.31
N SER A 661 -2.40 4.78 20.63
CA SER A 661 -3.21 3.94 21.51
C SER A 661 -3.45 2.54 20.90
N LEU A 662 -3.65 2.46 19.58
CA LEU A 662 -3.83 1.19 18.87
C LEU A 662 -2.56 0.33 18.90
N VAL A 663 -1.40 0.93 18.65
CA VAL A 663 -0.10 0.25 18.67
C VAL A 663 0.22 -0.23 20.09
N ALA A 664 -0.05 0.57 21.11
CA ALA A 664 0.08 0.17 22.50
C ALA A 664 -0.79 -1.06 22.81
N ALA A 665 -2.07 -1.03 22.44
CA ALA A 665 -3.00 -2.15 22.66
C ALA A 665 -2.56 -3.43 21.95
N PHE A 666 -2.17 -3.37 20.67
CA PHE A 666 -1.70 -4.57 19.96
C PHE A 666 -0.36 -5.09 20.51
N SER A 667 0.51 -4.19 20.97
CA SER A 667 1.80 -4.58 21.53
C SER A 667 1.64 -5.29 22.88
N SER A 668 0.72 -4.86 23.74
CA SER A 668 0.46 -5.54 25.02
C SER A 668 -0.11 -6.94 24.81
N ILE A 669 -1.00 -7.11 23.83
CA ILE A 669 -1.60 -8.41 23.46
C ILE A 669 -0.54 -9.41 22.98
N ALA A 670 0.52 -8.97 22.32
CA ALA A 670 1.57 -9.86 21.79
C ALA A 670 2.28 -10.70 22.88
N VAL A 671 2.18 -10.29 24.14
CA VAL A 671 2.82 -10.95 25.29
C VAL A 671 1.82 -11.80 26.08
N ILE A 672 0.53 -11.74 25.77
CA ILE A 672 -0.51 -12.52 26.45
C ILE A 672 -0.61 -13.92 25.81
N PRO A 673 -0.35 -15.01 26.54
CA PRO A 673 -0.56 -16.38 26.05
C PRO A 673 -2.05 -16.71 25.94
N PHE A 674 -2.47 -17.28 24.81
CA PHE A 674 -3.85 -17.77 24.62
C PHE A 674 -4.02 -19.21 25.10
N SER A 675 -2.93 -19.98 25.14
CA SER A 675 -2.85 -21.28 25.80
C SER A 675 -1.40 -21.56 26.22
N SER A 676 -1.16 -22.65 26.96
CA SER A 676 0.19 -23.11 27.29
C SER A 676 1.06 -23.37 26.05
N SER A 677 0.48 -23.54 24.86
CA SER A 677 1.20 -23.82 23.61
C SER A 677 1.07 -22.71 22.57
N ILE A 678 0.22 -21.70 22.79
CA ILE A 678 -0.07 -20.63 21.83
C ILE A 678 0.36 -19.28 22.43
N LEU A 679 1.54 -18.82 22.03
CA LEU A 679 2.15 -17.57 22.47
C LEU A 679 2.86 -16.90 21.28
N ILE A 680 2.70 -15.57 21.15
CA ILE A 680 3.35 -14.78 20.09
C ILE A 680 4.79 -14.44 20.49
N ALA A 681 4.98 -13.93 21.71
CA ALA A 681 6.30 -13.63 22.27
C ALA A 681 6.31 -13.91 23.79
N ASP A 682 7.26 -14.71 24.25
CA ASP A 682 7.51 -14.87 25.69
C ASP A 682 8.47 -13.78 26.15
N VAL A 683 8.01 -12.94 27.08
CA VAL A 683 8.81 -11.87 27.68
C VAL A 683 8.97 -12.20 29.17
N PRO A 684 10.20 -12.37 29.68
CA PRO A 684 10.44 -12.71 31.08
C PRO A 684 9.79 -11.72 32.07
N VAL A 685 9.65 -10.46 31.66
CA VAL A 685 9.02 -9.36 32.42
C VAL A 685 7.64 -9.01 31.82
N GLY A 686 6.90 -10.00 31.36
CA GLY A 686 5.68 -9.82 30.56
C GLY A 686 4.62 -8.97 31.24
N VAL A 687 4.40 -9.14 32.54
CA VAL A 687 3.47 -8.31 33.33
C VAL A 687 3.88 -6.84 33.31
N LEU A 688 5.16 -6.55 33.57
CA LEU A 688 5.68 -5.18 33.60
C LEU A 688 5.63 -4.54 32.21
N PHE A 689 5.92 -5.33 31.17
CA PHE A 689 5.83 -4.89 29.79
C PHE A 689 4.39 -4.49 29.42
N VAL A 690 3.39 -5.29 29.78
CA VAL A 690 1.98 -4.97 29.52
C VAL A 690 1.61 -3.64 30.18
N LEU A 691 1.91 -3.46 31.47
CA LEU A 691 1.64 -2.22 32.19
C LEU A 691 2.35 -1.01 31.57
N ALA A 692 3.64 -1.14 31.23
CA ALA A 692 4.41 -0.05 30.65
C ALA A 692 3.90 0.37 29.27
N VAL A 693 3.48 -0.60 28.45
CA VAL A 693 2.97 -0.35 27.11
C VAL A 693 1.56 0.24 27.16
N THR A 694 0.69 -0.22 28.06
CA THR A 694 -0.66 0.36 28.22
C THR A 694 -0.58 1.81 28.68
N SER A 695 0.37 2.16 29.56
CA SER A 695 0.61 3.55 29.98
C SER A 695 1.01 4.48 28.83
N VAL A 696 1.58 3.96 27.74
CA VAL A 696 1.85 4.77 26.52
C VAL A 696 0.55 5.18 25.83
N GLY A 697 -0.53 4.41 26.00
CA GLY A 697 -1.86 4.71 25.46
C GLY A 697 -2.43 6.05 25.94
N VAL A 698 -2.05 6.48 27.15
CA VAL A 698 -2.44 7.78 27.75
C VAL A 698 -2.00 8.95 26.86
N TYR A 699 -0.77 8.90 26.31
CA TYR A 699 -0.28 9.95 25.42
C TYR A 699 -1.11 10.05 24.14
N GLY A 700 -1.63 8.93 23.62
CA GLY A 700 -2.52 8.94 22.47
C GLY A 700 -3.81 9.71 22.74
N ILE A 701 -4.38 9.55 23.94
CA ILE A 701 -5.62 10.25 24.35
C ILE A 701 -5.36 11.73 24.63
N THR A 702 -4.29 12.08 25.34
CA THR A 702 -3.91 13.49 25.58
C THR A 702 -3.65 14.20 24.25
N LEU A 703 -2.91 13.56 23.34
CA LEU A 703 -2.57 14.11 22.03
C LEU A 703 -3.82 14.24 21.14
N SER A 704 -4.77 13.31 21.23
CA SER A 704 -6.05 13.38 20.51
C SER A 704 -6.85 14.61 20.93
N GLY A 705 -6.92 14.87 22.24
CA GLY A 705 -7.59 16.05 22.80
C GLY A 705 -6.93 17.37 22.39
N TRP A 706 -5.60 17.43 22.43
CA TRP A 706 -4.84 18.63 22.03
C TRP A 706 -4.87 18.87 20.52
N ALA A 707 -4.72 17.82 19.72
CA ALA A 707 -4.58 17.93 18.26
C ALA A 707 -5.88 18.34 17.55
N SER A 708 -7.03 18.30 18.22
CA SER A 708 -8.31 18.75 17.66
C SER A 708 -8.40 20.27 17.49
N GLY A 709 -7.50 21.04 18.12
CA GLY A 709 -7.51 22.50 18.07
C GLY A 709 -8.56 23.15 18.97
N SER A 710 -9.26 22.37 19.82
CA SER A 710 -10.29 22.87 20.73
C SER A 710 -9.85 22.75 22.20
N THR A 711 -10.08 23.81 22.98
CA THR A 711 -9.87 23.82 24.44
C THR A 711 -10.74 22.78 25.15
N TYR A 712 -11.95 22.53 24.65
CA TYR A 712 -12.86 21.52 25.23
C TYR A 712 -12.33 20.10 25.05
N SER A 713 -11.89 19.76 23.84
CA SER A 713 -11.27 18.46 23.58
C SER A 713 -9.98 18.28 24.37
N SER A 714 -9.21 19.36 24.56
CA SER A 714 -7.99 19.33 25.37
C SER A 714 -8.29 19.04 26.84
N LEU A 715 -9.32 19.70 27.42
CA LEU A 715 -9.78 19.43 28.78
C LEU A 715 -10.33 18.00 28.92
N GLY A 716 -11.12 17.52 27.96
CA GLY A 716 -11.61 16.14 27.93
C GLY A 716 -10.48 15.11 27.85
N GLY A 717 -9.48 15.37 27.01
CA GLY A 717 -8.26 14.56 26.90
C GLY A 717 -7.46 14.52 28.20
N LEU A 718 -7.28 15.66 28.87
CA LEU A 718 -6.60 15.74 30.16
C LEU A 718 -7.34 15.00 31.28
N ARG A 719 -8.68 15.13 31.36
CA ARG A 719 -9.50 14.40 32.35
C ARG A 719 -9.38 12.89 32.15
N SER A 720 -9.57 12.43 30.92
CA SER A 720 -9.46 11.01 30.58
C SER A 720 -8.05 10.46 30.85
N SER A 721 -7.01 11.26 30.58
CA SER A 721 -5.62 10.88 30.89
C SER A 721 -5.37 10.75 32.39
N ALA A 722 -5.83 11.73 33.19
CA ALA A 722 -5.69 11.69 34.65
C ALA A 722 -6.44 10.50 35.27
N GLN A 723 -7.61 10.18 34.72
CA GLN A 723 -8.42 9.04 35.12
C GLN A 723 -7.71 7.72 34.86
N MET A 724 -7.18 7.52 33.64
CA MET A 724 -6.44 6.31 33.29
C MET A 724 -5.24 6.08 34.20
N VAL A 725 -4.41 7.11 34.42
CA VAL A 725 -3.26 7.02 35.32
C VAL A 725 -3.66 6.62 36.75
N SER A 726 -4.80 7.14 37.23
CA SER A 726 -5.30 6.83 38.58
C SER A 726 -5.72 5.37 38.73
N TYR A 727 -6.39 4.80 37.72
CA TYR A 727 -6.87 3.41 37.75
C TYR A 727 -5.78 2.39 37.37
N GLU A 728 -4.76 2.79 36.60
CA GLU A 728 -3.58 1.96 36.32
C GLU A 728 -2.84 1.56 37.61
N ILE A 729 -2.78 2.46 38.60
CA ILE A 729 -2.14 2.16 39.90
C ILE A 729 -2.90 1.05 40.63
N ALA A 730 -4.24 1.14 40.68
CA ALA A 730 -5.08 0.14 41.33
C ALA A 730 -5.00 -1.22 40.62
N MET A 731 -4.99 -1.19 39.28
CA MET A 731 -4.81 -2.39 38.46
C MET A 731 -3.43 -3.02 38.68
N GLY A 732 -2.36 -2.21 38.71
CA GLY A 732 -1.00 -2.66 38.99
C GLY A 732 -0.89 -3.34 40.35
N LEU A 733 -1.47 -2.75 41.40
CA LEU A 733 -1.51 -3.34 42.75
C LEU A 733 -2.27 -4.68 42.78
N ALA A 734 -3.39 -4.79 42.05
CA ALA A 734 -4.11 -6.05 41.92
C ALA A 734 -3.27 -7.12 41.20
N VAL A 735 -2.50 -6.75 40.17
CA VAL A 735 -1.63 -7.68 39.44
C VAL A 735 -0.42 -8.12 40.27
N VAL A 736 0.13 -7.27 41.14
CA VAL A 736 1.23 -7.66 42.05
C VAL A 736 0.88 -8.89 42.88
N SER A 737 -0.36 -8.99 43.36
CA SER A 737 -0.79 -10.18 44.11
C SER A 737 -0.78 -11.46 43.27
N VAL A 738 -1.05 -11.38 41.97
CA VAL A 738 -0.93 -12.52 41.03
C VAL A 738 0.53 -12.92 40.83
N VAL A 739 1.44 -11.95 40.71
CA VAL A 739 2.89 -12.20 40.61
C VAL A 739 3.42 -12.89 41.86
N VAL A 740 2.95 -12.49 43.04
CA VAL A 740 3.35 -13.11 44.32
C VAL A 740 2.84 -14.55 44.42
N ILE A 741 1.59 -14.82 44.01
CA ILE A 741 0.99 -16.17 44.03
C ILE A 741 1.70 -17.11 43.06
N SER A 742 1.97 -16.64 41.85
CA SER A 742 2.58 -17.45 40.78
C SER A 742 4.11 -17.58 40.89
N GLY A 743 4.76 -16.65 41.59
CA GLY A 743 6.22 -16.58 41.71
C GLY A 743 6.95 -16.19 40.42
N SER A 744 6.25 -15.69 39.40
CA SER A 744 6.85 -15.30 38.12
C SER A 744 6.24 -14.00 37.57
N MET A 745 7.05 -13.24 36.83
CA MET A 745 6.61 -12.08 36.04
C MET A 745 6.34 -12.44 34.57
N SER A 746 6.67 -13.66 34.14
CA SER A 746 6.33 -14.15 32.81
C SER A 746 4.85 -14.54 32.77
N MET A 747 4.13 -14.01 31.77
CA MET A 747 2.73 -14.35 31.54
C MET A 747 2.55 -15.85 31.21
N HIS A 748 3.56 -16.47 30.58
CA HIS A 748 3.53 -17.90 30.26
C HIS A 748 3.52 -18.76 31.53
N ASP A 749 4.41 -18.47 32.47
CA ASP A 749 4.51 -19.20 33.74
C ASP A 749 3.26 -19.01 34.61
N ILE A 750 2.71 -17.79 34.63
CA ILE A 750 1.46 -17.48 35.35
C ILE A 750 0.30 -18.32 34.82
N VAL A 751 0.17 -18.48 33.50
CA VAL A 751 -0.87 -19.34 32.91
C VAL A 751 -0.59 -20.81 33.20
N LYS A 752 0.66 -21.26 33.08
CA LYS A 752 1.06 -22.64 33.38
C LYS A 752 0.75 -23.02 34.83
N HIS A 753 0.96 -22.13 35.79
CA HIS A 753 0.61 -22.34 37.20
C HIS A 753 -0.88 -22.66 37.39
N GLN A 754 -1.75 -22.01 36.63
CA GLN A 754 -3.22 -22.17 36.69
C GLN A 754 -3.74 -23.44 35.98
N THR A 755 -2.92 -24.11 35.14
CA THR A 755 -3.35 -25.32 34.40
C THR A 755 -3.45 -26.58 35.25
N THR A 756 -2.90 -26.57 36.47
CA THR A 756 -2.82 -27.77 37.33
C THR A 756 -4.12 -28.12 38.04
N ASN A 757 -4.95 -27.13 38.39
CA ASN A 757 -6.23 -27.33 39.08
C ASN A 757 -7.18 -26.14 38.79
N PRO A 758 -8.49 -26.35 38.52
CA PRO A 758 -9.46 -25.26 38.41
C PRO A 758 -9.50 -24.32 39.63
N LEU A 759 -9.23 -24.82 40.84
CA LEU A 759 -9.13 -24.00 42.06
C LEU A 759 -7.87 -23.13 42.12
N HIS A 760 -6.87 -23.38 41.27
CA HIS A 760 -5.67 -22.55 41.14
C HIS A 760 -5.88 -21.38 40.17
N TRP A 761 -7.08 -21.20 39.62
CA TRP A 761 -7.38 -20.03 38.83
C TRP A 761 -7.25 -18.78 39.69
N ASN A 762 -6.54 -17.78 39.18
CA ASN A 762 -6.28 -16.53 39.91
C ASN A 762 -7.57 -15.79 40.27
N ILE A 763 -8.67 -16.01 39.54
CA ILE A 763 -10.00 -15.48 39.88
C ILE A 763 -10.49 -16.02 41.23
N VAL A 764 -10.15 -17.27 41.56
CA VAL A 764 -10.55 -17.94 42.81
C VAL A 764 -9.56 -17.62 43.93
N GLN A 765 -8.26 -17.77 43.69
CA GLN A 765 -7.23 -17.56 44.72
C GLN A 765 -7.06 -16.09 45.10
N ASN A 766 -7.24 -15.18 44.14
CA ASN A 766 -7.11 -13.74 44.31
C ASN A 766 -8.44 -13.04 44.02
N PHE A 767 -9.51 -13.52 44.65
CA PHE A 767 -10.86 -13.00 44.38
C PHE A 767 -10.97 -11.48 44.58
N PHE A 768 -10.43 -10.94 45.67
CA PHE A 768 -10.47 -9.50 45.91
C PHE A 768 -9.61 -8.71 44.91
N GLY A 769 -8.41 -9.20 44.56
CA GLY A 769 -7.60 -8.58 43.53
C GLY A 769 -8.29 -8.63 42.16
N PHE A 770 -8.96 -9.73 41.83
CA PHE A 770 -9.78 -9.83 40.62
C PHE A 770 -10.92 -8.80 40.60
N VAL A 771 -11.67 -8.64 41.70
CA VAL A 771 -12.74 -7.63 41.78
C VAL A 771 -12.19 -6.21 41.63
N ILE A 772 -11.06 -5.89 42.29
CA ILE A 772 -10.38 -4.59 42.16
C ILE A 772 -9.91 -4.38 40.72
N PHE A 773 -9.28 -5.39 40.10
CA PHE A 773 -8.83 -5.34 38.72
C PHE A 773 -9.99 -5.12 37.76
N LEU A 774 -11.10 -5.85 37.94
CA LEU A 774 -12.29 -5.73 37.10
C LEU A 774 -12.93 -4.34 37.19
N ILE A 775 -13.07 -3.80 38.40
CA ILE A 775 -13.63 -2.45 38.62
C ILE A 775 -12.69 -1.40 38.03
N SER A 776 -11.38 -1.52 38.26
CA SER A 776 -10.37 -0.57 37.77
C SER A 776 -10.29 -0.59 36.24
N ALA A 777 -10.28 -1.78 35.63
CA ALA A 777 -10.27 -1.95 34.18
C ALA A 777 -11.54 -1.37 33.54
N PHE A 778 -12.71 -1.54 34.18
CA PHE A 778 -13.95 -0.93 33.71
C PHE A 778 -13.89 0.60 33.83
N ALA A 779 -13.36 1.14 34.92
CA ALA A 779 -13.21 2.57 35.14
C ALA A 779 -12.16 3.23 34.22
N GLU A 780 -11.11 2.52 33.84
CA GLU A 780 -10.07 2.95 32.89
C GLU A 780 -10.64 3.17 31.48
N THR A 781 -11.68 2.42 31.09
CA THR A 781 -12.35 2.60 29.78
C THR A 781 -13.25 3.85 29.71
N ASN A 782 -13.29 4.68 30.76
CA ASN A 782 -14.10 5.90 30.86
C ASN A 782 -15.59 5.65 30.56
N ARG A 783 -16.09 4.50 31.02
CA ARG A 783 -17.50 4.08 30.88
C ARG A 783 -18.28 4.42 32.13
N ALA A 784 -19.52 4.87 31.93
CA ALA A 784 -20.45 5.11 33.03
C ALA A 784 -20.64 3.81 33.86
N PRO A 785 -20.53 3.87 35.20
CA PRO A 785 -20.74 5.05 36.07
C PRO A 785 -19.49 5.86 36.46
N PHE A 786 -18.28 5.48 36.01
CA PHE A 786 -17.01 6.07 36.47
C PHE A 786 -16.63 7.37 35.74
N ASP A 787 -17.62 8.23 35.51
CA ASP A 787 -17.57 9.51 34.79
C ASP A 787 -17.33 9.44 33.27
N LEU A 788 -17.97 10.38 32.55
CA LEU A 788 -17.96 10.54 31.11
C LEU A 788 -16.90 11.60 30.73
N PRO A 789 -15.94 11.32 29.84
CA PRO A 789 -15.19 12.40 29.17
C PRO A 789 -16.13 13.32 28.37
N GLU A 790 -17.33 12.80 28.09
CA GLU A 790 -18.43 13.35 27.32
C GLU A 790 -19.55 13.92 28.22
N ALA A 791 -19.30 14.24 29.50
CA ALA A 791 -20.33 14.69 30.44
C ALA A 791 -21.03 15.99 30.00
N GLU A 792 -22.04 15.91 29.13
CA GLU A 792 -22.99 16.97 28.78
C GLU A 792 -23.73 17.53 30.01
N GLN A 793 -23.74 16.80 31.14
CA GLN A 793 -24.49 17.17 32.33
C GLN A 793 -23.73 18.10 33.30
N GLU A 794 -22.40 17.97 33.40
CA GLU A 794 -21.56 18.95 34.13
C GLU A 794 -20.99 20.02 33.20
N LEU A 795 -20.76 19.65 31.94
CA LEU A 795 -20.54 20.58 30.83
C LEU A 795 -21.88 20.81 30.15
N LYS A 796 -22.83 21.44 30.86
CA LYS A 796 -23.61 22.45 30.13
C LYS A 796 -22.53 23.30 29.48
N ASP A 797 -22.50 23.33 28.15
CA ASP A 797 -21.71 24.30 27.41
C ASP A 797 -21.71 25.60 28.24
N PRO A 798 -20.61 26.37 28.32
CA PRO A 798 -20.87 27.79 28.21
C PRO A 798 -21.55 27.91 26.85
N LYS A 799 -22.90 27.78 26.81
CA LYS A 799 -23.75 28.13 25.67
C LYS A 799 -23.05 29.33 25.11
N PRO A 800 -22.46 29.26 23.89
CA PRO A 800 -21.33 30.08 23.46
C PRO A 800 -21.58 31.45 24.02
N LYS A 801 -20.87 31.80 25.12
CA LYS A 801 -21.35 32.74 26.17
C LYS A 801 -22.44 33.54 25.53
N LEU A 802 -23.74 33.18 25.69
CA LEU A 802 -24.85 33.96 25.11
C LEU A 802 -24.45 35.36 25.48
N VAL A 803 -23.90 36.10 24.50
CA VAL A 803 -23.01 37.23 24.79
C VAL A 803 -23.80 38.04 25.74
N GLU A 804 -23.44 38.10 27.03
CA GLU A 804 -24.31 38.44 28.17
C GLU A 804 -25.53 39.27 27.82
N LYS A 805 -26.52 38.72 27.11
CA LYS A 805 -27.35 39.50 26.19
C LYS A 805 -26.84 40.94 25.94
N GLN A 806 -25.56 41.16 25.56
CA GLN A 806 -25.21 42.46 25.02
C GLN A 806 -25.94 42.39 23.71
N LYS A 807 -27.01 43.17 23.61
CA LYS A 807 -27.85 43.36 22.44
C LYS A 807 -26.93 43.58 21.22
N GLN A 808 -26.40 42.50 20.66
CA GLN A 808 -25.40 42.55 19.61
C GLN A 808 -26.19 42.61 18.32
N LYS A 809 -25.99 43.70 17.59
CA LYS A 809 -26.74 44.09 16.40
C LYS A 809 -26.62 43.00 15.32
N VAL A 810 -27.61 42.11 15.23
CA VAL A 810 -27.78 41.21 14.08
C VAL A 810 -28.38 42.04 12.94
N PRO A 811 -27.85 41.97 11.70
CA PRO A 811 -28.46 42.67 10.58
C PRO A 811 -29.86 42.11 10.31
N CYS A 812 -30.84 43.00 10.22
CA CYS A 812 -32.21 42.65 9.87
C CYS A 812 -32.28 42.21 8.40
N HIS A 813 -31.52 42.87 7.53
CA HIS A 813 -31.48 42.59 6.10
C HIS A 813 -30.05 42.43 5.58
N VAL A 814 -29.76 41.28 4.96
CA VAL A 814 -28.49 41.01 4.28
C VAL A 814 -28.71 40.84 2.77
N ALA A 815 -27.92 41.54 1.95
CA ALA A 815 -27.93 41.42 0.50
C ALA A 815 -26.63 40.77 -0.01
N ILE A 816 -26.70 39.86 -0.99
CA ILE A 816 -25.53 39.11 -1.47
C ILE A 816 -25.39 39.18 -2.99
N ILE A 817 -24.21 39.61 -3.45
CA ILE A 817 -23.77 39.51 -4.84
C ILE A 817 -22.98 38.20 -5.02
N MET A 818 -23.59 37.24 -5.71
CA MET A 818 -23.08 35.87 -5.93
C MET A 818 -22.15 35.77 -7.15
N ASP A 819 -20.97 36.41 -7.08
CA ASP A 819 -19.99 36.47 -8.17
C ASP A 819 -18.93 35.36 -8.07
N GLY A 820 -18.40 34.93 -9.21
CA GLY A 820 -17.35 33.91 -9.28
C GLY A 820 -17.75 32.55 -9.84
N ASN A 821 -19.04 32.29 -10.08
CA ASN A 821 -19.53 31.00 -10.61
C ASN A 821 -18.78 30.51 -11.88
N GLY A 822 -18.72 31.33 -12.94
CA GLY A 822 -18.02 30.96 -14.17
C GLY A 822 -16.49 30.92 -14.04
N ARG A 823 -15.91 31.73 -13.14
CA ARG A 823 -14.46 31.72 -12.85
C ARG A 823 -14.06 30.45 -12.10
N TRP A 824 -14.91 30.02 -11.16
CA TRP A 824 -14.76 28.77 -10.41
C TRP A 824 -14.80 27.56 -11.34
N ALA A 825 -15.79 27.50 -12.25
CA ALA A 825 -15.88 26.41 -13.23
C ALA A 825 -14.65 26.37 -14.15
N LYS A 826 -14.16 27.53 -14.60
CA LYS A 826 -12.94 27.62 -15.41
C LYS A 826 -11.70 27.15 -14.65
N LYS A 827 -11.58 27.48 -13.36
CA LYS A 827 -10.47 27.00 -12.50
C LYS A 827 -10.45 25.48 -12.36
N GLN A 828 -11.60 24.83 -12.50
CA GLN A 828 -11.78 23.37 -12.42
C GLN A 828 -11.84 22.68 -13.79
N ASN A 829 -11.57 23.39 -14.90
CA ASN A 829 -11.73 22.88 -16.27
C ASN A 829 -13.14 22.32 -16.60
N LEU A 830 -14.18 22.91 -16.01
CA LEU A 830 -15.59 22.54 -16.23
C LEU A 830 -16.35 23.59 -17.06
N PRO A 831 -17.45 23.21 -17.75
CA PRO A 831 -18.33 24.18 -18.41
C PRO A 831 -18.85 25.23 -17.42
N ARG A 832 -19.02 26.49 -17.87
CA ARG A 832 -19.46 27.61 -16.99
C ARG A 832 -20.74 27.32 -16.20
N LEU A 833 -21.67 26.57 -16.81
CA LEU A 833 -22.93 26.17 -16.19
C LEU A 833 -22.72 25.28 -14.95
N ALA A 834 -21.67 24.45 -14.90
CA ALA A 834 -21.36 23.59 -13.75
C ALA A 834 -21.09 24.41 -12.46
N GLY A 835 -20.49 25.60 -12.61
CA GLY A 835 -20.29 26.51 -11.48
C GLY A 835 -21.60 27.05 -10.91
N HIS A 836 -22.60 27.29 -11.77
CA HIS A 836 -23.93 27.70 -11.33
C HIS A 836 -24.67 26.58 -10.58
N TYR A 837 -24.56 25.32 -11.04
CA TYR A 837 -25.11 24.17 -10.30
C TYR A 837 -24.50 24.02 -8.91
N GLN A 838 -23.18 24.21 -8.77
CA GLN A 838 -22.53 24.15 -7.47
C GLN A 838 -22.93 25.35 -6.59
N GLY A 839 -23.08 26.54 -7.18
CA GLY A 839 -23.53 27.74 -6.49
C GLY A 839 -24.93 27.63 -5.88
N VAL A 840 -25.81 26.82 -6.46
CA VAL A 840 -27.15 26.56 -5.89
C VAL A 840 -27.07 25.87 -4.53
N LYS A 841 -26.12 24.94 -4.34
CA LYS A 841 -25.95 24.25 -3.04
C LYS A 841 -25.58 25.23 -1.93
N ILE A 842 -24.75 26.22 -2.27
CA ILE A 842 -24.36 27.27 -1.34
C ILE A 842 -25.54 28.16 -0.93
N VAL A 843 -26.47 28.42 -1.84
CA VAL A 843 -27.70 29.16 -1.51
C VAL A 843 -28.45 28.49 -0.36
N ARG A 844 -28.57 27.16 -0.38
CA ARG A 844 -29.23 26.40 0.69
C ARG A 844 -28.54 26.60 2.05
N ASP A 845 -27.22 26.42 2.09
CA ASP A 845 -26.44 26.59 3.32
C ASP A 845 -26.56 28.01 3.90
N VAL A 846 -26.57 29.03 3.02
CA VAL A 846 -26.71 30.44 3.43
C VAL A 846 -28.11 30.73 3.94
N VAL A 847 -29.16 30.20 3.30
CA VAL A 847 -30.55 30.34 3.76
C VAL A 847 -30.73 29.70 5.14
N GLU A 848 -30.25 28.47 5.33
CA GLU A 848 -30.33 27.78 6.62
C GLU A 848 -29.56 28.55 7.71
N THR A 849 -28.36 29.05 7.39
CA THR A 849 -27.57 29.85 8.35
C THR A 849 -28.26 31.18 8.68
N ALA A 850 -28.88 31.85 7.71
CA ALA A 850 -29.60 33.10 7.94
C ALA A 850 -30.81 32.91 8.88
N ILE A 851 -31.52 31.79 8.74
CA ILE A 851 -32.63 31.42 9.62
C ILE A 851 -32.15 31.19 11.06
N GLU A 852 -31.02 30.52 11.24
CA GLU A 852 -30.43 30.26 12.57
C GLU A 852 -29.96 31.55 13.25
N LEU A 853 -29.43 32.51 12.49
CA LEU A 853 -28.97 33.81 12.99
C LEU A 853 -30.12 34.78 13.30
N GLY A 854 -31.35 34.47 12.88
CA GLY A 854 -32.51 35.36 13.07
C GLY A 854 -32.57 36.54 12.10
N ILE A 855 -31.92 36.43 10.94
CA ILE A 855 -31.99 37.44 9.87
C ILE A 855 -33.40 37.40 9.28
N SER A 856 -34.04 38.57 9.13
CA SER A 856 -35.43 38.67 8.66
C SER A 856 -35.53 38.74 7.13
N TYR A 857 -34.57 39.40 6.47
CA TYR A 857 -34.53 39.54 5.01
C TYR A 857 -33.18 39.10 4.44
N LEU A 858 -33.21 38.29 3.39
CA LEU A 858 -32.04 37.87 2.63
C LEU A 858 -32.27 38.13 1.14
N THR A 859 -31.55 39.08 0.55
CA THR A 859 -31.65 39.39 -0.89
C THR A 859 -30.48 38.76 -1.66
N LEU A 860 -30.77 37.94 -2.67
CA LEU A 860 -29.77 37.30 -3.52
C LEU A 860 -29.80 37.89 -4.94
N PHE A 861 -28.64 38.35 -5.43
CA PHE A 861 -28.52 38.85 -6.80
C PHE A 861 -28.35 37.70 -7.81
N ALA A 862 -29.46 37.13 -8.25
CA ALA A 862 -29.48 35.91 -9.05
C ALA A 862 -29.25 36.15 -10.55
N PHE A 863 -29.87 37.17 -11.15
CA PHE A 863 -29.71 37.47 -12.58
C PHE A 863 -29.86 38.97 -12.88
N SER A 864 -28.86 39.60 -13.50
CA SER A 864 -28.89 41.05 -13.81
C SER A 864 -29.40 41.37 -15.22
N THR A 865 -29.88 42.59 -15.45
CA THR A 865 -30.28 43.07 -16.80
C THR A 865 -29.11 43.06 -17.79
N GLU A 866 -27.88 43.23 -17.34
CA GLU A 866 -26.69 43.15 -18.20
C GLU A 866 -26.31 41.71 -18.57
N ASN A 867 -26.82 40.69 -17.85
CA ASN A 867 -26.52 39.28 -18.14
C ASN A 867 -27.15 38.79 -19.44
N TRP A 868 -28.11 39.51 -20.02
CA TRP A 868 -28.62 39.25 -21.37
C TRP A 868 -27.58 39.38 -22.47
N LYS A 869 -26.44 40.06 -22.22
CA LYS A 869 -25.32 40.16 -23.17
C LYS A 869 -24.45 38.91 -23.23
N ARG A 870 -24.71 37.90 -22.39
CA ARG A 870 -23.97 36.63 -22.35
C ARG A 870 -24.39 35.69 -23.50
N PRO A 871 -23.62 34.64 -23.81
CA PRO A 871 -23.99 33.67 -24.83
C PRO A 871 -25.40 33.09 -24.59
N LYS A 872 -26.19 32.93 -25.65
CA LYS A 872 -27.59 32.49 -25.57
C LYS A 872 -27.75 31.14 -24.85
N GLU A 873 -26.80 30.23 -25.04
CA GLU A 873 -26.75 28.92 -24.37
C GLU A 873 -26.57 29.05 -22.83
N GLU A 874 -25.72 29.99 -22.37
CA GLU A 874 -25.53 30.25 -20.94
C GLU A 874 -26.79 30.86 -20.32
N VAL A 875 -27.42 31.82 -21.01
CA VAL A 875 -28.68 32.44 -20.55
C VAL A 875 -29.79 31.41 -20.46
N PHE A 876 -29.97 30.56 -21.50
CA PHE A 876 -30.97 29.50 -21.50
C PHE A 876 -30.72 28.47 -20.39
N GLY A 877 -29.45 28.07 -20.17
CA GLY A 877 -29.06 27.17 -19.09
C GLY A 877 -29.36 27.71 -17.70
N ILE A 878 -29.12 29.01 -17.45
CA ILE A 878 -29.43 29.66 -16.16
C ILE A 878 -30.95 29.72 -15.91
N MET A 879 -31.75 29.98 -16.95
CA MET A 879 -33.21 30.03 -16.82
C MET A 879 -33.80 28.66 -16.51
N ASN A 880 -33.33 27.60 -17.18
CA ASN A 880 -33.74 26.22 -16.87
C ASN A 880 -33.30 25.79 -15.47
N LEU A 881 -32.08 26.13 -15.07
CA LEU A 881 -31.61 25.88 -13.70
C LEU A 881 -32.50 26.54 -12.67
N THR A 882 -32.94 27.78 -12.91
CA THR A 882 -33.85 28.50 -12.01
C THR A 882 -35.18 27.76 -11.86
N ILE A 883 -35.74 27.23 -12.96
CA ILE A 883 -36.96 26.41 -12.94
C ILE A 883 -36.75 25.14 -12.10
N ASP A 884 -35.67 24.40 -12.35
CA ASP A 884 -35.38 23.13 -11.68
C ASP A 884 -35.18 23.29 -10.18
N VAL A 885 -34.50 24.36 -9.76
CA VAL A 885 -34.23 24.65 -8.35
C VAL A 885 -35.51 25.08 -7.65
N VAL A 886 -36.28 26.00 -8.25
CA VAL A 886 -37.53 26.46 -7.65
C VAL A 886 -38.50 25.29 -7.46
N LYS A 887 -38.68 24.43 -8.48
CA LYS A 887 -39.57 23.25 -8.36
C LYS A 887 -39.12 22.27 -7.28
N ARG A 888 -37.82 22.04 -7.14
CA ARG A 888 -37.26 21.08 -6.19
C ARG A 888 -37.27 21.57 -4.75
N GLU A 889 -36.91 22.84 -4.54
CA GLU A 889 -36.70 23.38 -3.19
C GLU A 889 -37.97 24.00 -2.59
N THR A 890 -39.07 24.15 -3.36
CA THR A 890 -40.32 24.76 -2.85
C THR A 890 -40.83 24.09 -1.58
N GLU A 891 -40.81 22.76 -1.49
CA GLU A 891 -41.29 22.03 -0.31
C GLU A 891 -40.40 22.28 0.92
N ASP A 892 -39.09 22.29 0.73
CA ASP A 892 -38.10 22.57 1.78
C ASP A 892 -38.22 24.02 2.29
N LEU A 893 -38.47 24.98 1.40
CA LEU A 893 -38.71 26.38 1.78
C LEU A 893 -40.00 26.54 2.59
N VAL A 894 -41.07 25.80 2.23
CA VAL A 894 -42.31 25.79 3.01
C VAL A 894 -42.06 25.22 4.41
N LYS A 895 -41.38 24.08 4.49
CA LYS A 895 -41.03 23.43 5.77
C LYS A 895 -40.19 24.32 6.68
N ASN A 896 -39.27 25.09 6.11
CA ASN A 896 -38.38 25.98 6.85
C ASN A 896 -39.00 27.36 7.16
N GLY A 897 -40.25 27.61 6.76
CA GLY A 897 -40.94 28.87 7.03
C GLY A 897 -40.35 30.06 6.25
N VAL A 898 -39.76 29.81 5.07
CA VAL A 898 -39.18 30.84 4.20
C VAL A 898 -40.23 31.35 3.20
N ARG A 899 -40.35 32.68 3.05
CA ARG A 899 -41.20 33.32 2.04
C ARG A 899 -40.37 33.87 0.90
N ILE A 900 -40.70 33.49 -0.34
CA ILE A 900 -40.03 34.04 -1.52
C ILE A 900 -40.68 35.37 -1.93
N LEU A 901 -39.85 36.37 -2.19
CA LEU A 901 -40.19 37.62 -2.86
C LEU A 901 -39.32 37.77 -4.12
N ILE A 902 -39.82 38.44 -5.16
CA ILE A 902 -39.09 38.61 -6.41
C ILE A 902 -39.05 40.10 -6.75
N ILE A 903 -37.88 40.61 -7.13
CA ILE A 903 -37.67 41.97 -7.63
C ILE A 903 -37.01 41.94 -9.01
N GLY A 904 -37.40 42.84 -9.90
CA GLY A 904 -36.90 42.93 -11.29
C GLY A 904 -37.99 42.81 -12.34
N ASP A 905 -37.60 42.82 -13.62
CA ASP A 905 -38.54 42.73 -14.73
C ASP A 905 -38.94 41.29 -15.04
N ILE A 906 -40.04 40.86 -14.44
CA ILE A 906 -40.61 39.52 -14.59
C ILE A 906 -41.28 39.34 -15.97
N ASN A 907 -41.72 40.41 -16.63
CA ASN A 907 -42.49 40.30 -17.87
C ASN A 907 -41.65 39.91 -19.08
N THR A 908 -40.34 40.10 -19.00
CA THR A 908 -39.38 39.71 -20.04
C THR A 908 -38.75 38.33 -19.79
N LEU A 909 -39.11 37.65 -18.70
CA LEU A 909 -38.70 36.25 -18.45
C LEU A 909 -39.50 35.27 -19.33
N PRO A 910 -38.92 34.10 -19.67
CA PRO A 910 -39.64 33.03 -20.36
C PRO A 910 -40.91 32.61 -19.62
N SER A 911 -41.96 32.20 -20.37
CA SER A 911 -43.26 31.81 -19.83
C SER A 911 -43.15 30.74 -18.73
N ASP A 912 -42.30 29.74 -18.95
CA ASP A 912 -42.16 28.59 -18.06
C ASP A 912 -41.46 28.97 -16.76
N THR A 913 -40.49 29.89 -16.83
CA THR A 913 -39.83 30.47 -15.65
C THR A 913 -40.80 31.32 -14.85
N LYS A 914 -41.61 32.14 -15.53
CA LYS A 914 -42.63 32.99 -14.89
C LYS A 914 -43.69 32.16 -14.17
N GLN A 915 -44.15 31.07 -14.78
CA GLN A 915 -45.13 30.17 -14.15
C GLN A 915 -44.56 29.52 -12.89
N ALA A 916 -43.37 28.91 -12.97
CA ALA A 916 -42.74 28.22 -11.84
C ALA A 916 -42.48 29.17 -10.65
N LEU A 917 -42.04 30.40 -10.93
CA LEU A 917 -41.82 31.42 -9.91
C LEU A 917 -43.13 31.86 -9.24
N THR A 918 -44.19 32.06 -10.03
CA THR A 918 -45.50 32.48 -9.50
C THR A 918 -46.09 31.41 -8.57
N GLU A 919 -45.99 30.13 -8.96
CA GLU A 919 -46.43 29.00 -8.13
C GLU A 919 -45.68 28.92 -6.80
N CYS A 920 -44.36 29.17 -6.82
CA CYS A 920 -43.53 29.14 -5.61
C CYS A 920 -43.84 30.31 -4.65
N VAL A 921 -44.05 31.51 -5.19
CA VAL A 921 -44.42 32.70 -4.39
C VAL A 921 -45.77 32.49 -3.70
N GLU A 922 -46.77 31.92 -4.38
CA GLU A 922 -48.07 31.64 -3.75
C GLU A 922 -47.98 30.53 -2.69
N LYS A 923 -47.20 29.46 -2.93
CA LYS A 923 -47.00 28.39 -1.95
C LYS A 923 -46.27 28.85 -0.69
N THR A 924 -45.38 29.84 -0.79
CA THR A 924 -44.58 30.33 0.35
C THR A 924 -45.16 31.60 1.00
N LYS A 925 -46.32 32.07 0.58
CA LYS A 925 -46.91 33.36 0.96
C LYS A 925 -47.21 33.52 2.46
N LEU A 926 -47.58 32.42 3.13
CA LEU A 926 -47.95 32.42 4.56
C LEU A 926 -46.74 32.34 5.50
N ASN A 927 -45.54 32.17 4.95
CA ASN A 927 -44.33 32.01 5.73
C ASN A 927 -43.78 33.37 6.21
N THR A 928 -43.24 33.39 7.42
CA THR A 928 -42.79 34.64 8.09
C THR A 928 -41.40 34.56 8.70
N ARG A 929 -40.71 33.40 8.63
CA ARG A 929 -39.45 33.19 9.34
C ARG A 929 -38.24 33.85 8.68
N LEU A 930 -38.18 33.85 7.34
CA LEU A 930 -37.16 34.55 6.55
C LEU A 930 -37.75 34.97 5.20
N MET A 931 -37.57 36.24 4.82
CA MET A 931 -37.99 36.79 3.53
C MET A 931 -36.83 36.66 2.56
N LEU A 932 -36.87 35.65 1.69
CA LEU A 932 -35.87 35.40 0.67
C LEU A 932 -36.24 36.19 -0.60
N VAL A 933 -35.53 37.28 -0.86
CA VAL A 933 -35.75 38.15 -2.02
C VAL A 933 -34.82 37.74 -3.16
N LEU A 934 -35.37 37.33 -4.28
CA LEU A 934 -34.62 36.97 -5.48
C LEU A 934 -34.65 38.12 -6.48
N ALA A 935 -33.48 38.70 -6.77
CA ALA A 935 -33.34 39.72 -7.80
C ALA A 935 -33.09 39.06 -9.16
N LEU A 936 -34.14 39.01 -10.00
CA LEU A 936 -34.16 38.34 -11.28
C LEU A 936 -34.45 39.33 -12.39
N ASN A 937 -33.59 39.36 -13.41
CA ASN A 937 -33.61 40.38 -14.45
C ASN A 937 -33.71 41.79 -13.85
N TYR A 938 -32.91 42.03 -12.83
CA TYR A 938 -32.95 43.24 -12.02
C TYR A 938 -31.72 44.11 -12.29
N GLY A 939 -31.93 45.42 -12.26
CA GLY A 939 -30.88 46.43 -12.21
C GLY A 939 -31.44 47.72 -11.63
N SER A 940 -30.72 48.34 -10.70
CA SER A 940 -31.24 49.51 -9.95
C SER A 940 -31.49 50.73 -10.83
N ARG A 941 -30.69 50.93 -11.89
CA ARG A 941 -30.98 51.93 -12.93
C ARG A 941 -32.33 51.70 -13.62
N TRP A 942 -32.67 50.44 -13.89
CA TRP A 942 -33.98 50.08 -14.46
C TRP A 942 -35.08 50.35 -13.43
N GLU A 943 -34.87 49.95 -12.18
CA GLU A 943 -35.84 50.11 -11.09
C GLU A 943 -36.22 51.58 -10.88
N ILE A 944 -35.22 52.47 -10.77
CA ILE A 944 -35.43 53.92 -10.63
C ILE A 944 -36.17 54.48 -11.85
N THR A 945 -35.81 54.02 -13.05
CA THR A 945 -36.51 54.44 -14.29
C THR A 945 -37.98 54.03 -14.28
N GLN A 946 -38.33 52.85 -13.76
CA GLN A 946 -39.72 52.41 -13.65
C GLN A 946 -40.48 53.14 -12.54
N ALA A 947 -39.83 53.44 -11.41
CA ALA A 947 -40.42 54.23 -10.34
C ALA A 947 -40.81 55.64 -10.85
N VAL A 948 -39.90 56.32 -11.53
CA VAL A 948 -40.16 57.64 -12.14
C VAL A 948 -41.30 57.58 -13.15
N LYS A 949 -41.32 56.58 -14.04
CA LYS A 949 -42.43 56.38 -15.00
C LYS A 949 -43.78 56.18 -14.30
N THR A 950 -43.79 55.46 -13.18
CA THR A 950 -45.01 55.18 -12.40
C THR A 950 -45.52 56.44 -11.70
N ILE A 951 -44.62 57.23 -11.13
CA ILE A 951 -44.94 58.54 -10.51
C ILE A 951 -45.51 59.50 -11.55
N ILE A 952 -44.85 59.67 -12.70
CA ILE A 952 -45.34 60.54 -13.79
C ILE A 952 -46.71 60.10 -14.29
N LYS A 953 -46.92 58.78 -14.43
CA LYS A 953 -48.23 58.24 -14.83
C LYS A 953 -49.31 58.53 -13.76
N GLY A 954 -48.98 58.40 -12.48
CA GLY A 954 -49.89 58.75 -11.38
C GLY A 954 -50.25 60.23 -11.34
N ILE A 955 -49.31 61.12 -11.65
CA ILE A 955 -49.55 62.56 -11.77
C ILE A 955 -50.50 62.87 -12.94
N HIS A 956 -50.30 62.21 -14.09
CA HIS A 956 -51.19 62.36 -15.25
C HIS A 956 -52.60 61.81 -15.00
N GLU A 957 -52.74 60.83 -14.10
CA GLU A 957 -54.01 60.26 -13.65
C GLU A 957 -54.61 61.03 -12.45
N GLU A 958 -54.10 62.23 -12.13
CA GLU A 958 -54.54 63.10 -11.00
C GLU A 958 -54.47 62.44 -9.61
N LYS A 959 -53.62 61.42 -9.43
CA LYS A 959 -53.45 60.73 -8.14
C LYS A 959 -52.49 61.44 -7.19
N TRP A 960 -51.54 62.21 -7.73
CA TRP A 960 -50.48 62.91 -7.00
C TRP A 960 -50.13 64.24 -7.69
N THR A 961 -49.57 65.20 -6.97
CA THR A 961 -49.04 66.44 -7.55
C THR A 961 -47.50 66.43 -7.59
N LEU A 962 -46.90 67.46 -8.21
CA LEU A 962 -45.45 67.58 -8.27
C LEU A 962 -44.83 67.82 -6.88
N GLU A 963 -45.57 68.47 -5.98
CA GLU A 963 -45.13 68.74 -4.61
C GLU A 963 -45.10 67.48 -3.73
N ASP A 964 -45.80 66.41 -4.12
CA ASP A 964 -45.84 65.14 -3.39
C ASP A 964 -44.60 64.26 -3.65
N ILE A 965 -43.74 64.62 -4.61
CA ILE A 965 -42.54 63.83 -4.94
C ILE A 965 -41.45 64.06 -3.88
N ASP A 966 -41.36 63.14 -2.95
CA ASP A 966 -40.31 63.07 -1.94
C ASP A 966 -39.55 61.72 -1.97
N GLU A 967 -38.56 61.55 -1.08
CA GLU A 967 -37.79 60.31 -0.96
C GLU A 967 -38.70 59.10 -0.65
N THR A 968 -39.75 59.31 0.15
CA THR A 968 -40.76 58.30 0.52
C THR A 968 -41.56 57.83 -0.68
N MET A 969 -41.98 58.76 -1.54
CA MET A 969 -42.72 58.48 -2.76
C MET A 969 -41.86 57.68 -3.73
N ILE A 970 -40.57 58.03 -3.87
CA ILE A 970 -39.64 57.25 -4.69
C ILE A 970 -39.52 55.83 -4.13
N GLN A 971 -39.25 55.68 -2.83
CA GLN A 971 -39.10 54.37 -2.17
C GLN A 971 -40.34 53.47 -2.34
N ASN A 972 -41.54 54.04 -2.20
CA ASN A 972 -42.80 53.30 -2.36
C ASN A 972 -43.08 52.85 -3.81
N ASN A 973 -42.42 53.46 -4.80
CA ASN A 973 -42.54 53.13 -6.21
C ASN A 973 -41.37 52.26 -6.74
N LEU A 974 -40.38 51.91 -5.90
CA LEU A 974 -39.33 50.95 -6.24
C LEU A 974 -39.87 49.50 -6.21
N SER A 975 -39.14 48.57 -6.85
CA SER A 975 -39.49 47.14 -6.80
C SER A 975 -39.27 46.56 -5.41
N THR A 976 -38.40 47.17 -4.59
CA THR A 976 -38.18 46.83 -3.19
C THR A 976 -39.19 47.43 -2.21
N LYS A 977 -40.34 47.94 -2.67
CA LYS A 977 -41.36 48.47 -1.77
C LYS A 977 -41.72 47.46 -0.66
N ASN A 978 -41.90 47.95 0.57
CA ASN A 978 -42.14 47.13 1.77
C ASN A 978 -41.00 46.16 2.15
N ILE A 979 -39.80 46.33 1.58
CA ILE A 979 -38.58 45.62 2.00
C ILE A 979 -37.67 46.67 2.65
N PRO A 980 -37.19 46.45 3.88
CA PRO A 980 -36.27 47.38 4.53
C PRO A 980 -34.96 47.46 3.75
N ASP A 981 -34.21 48.55 3.89
CA ASP A 981 -32.90 48.67 3.26
C ASP A 981 -31.90 47.65 3.86
N PRO A 982 -30.94 47.12 3.07
CA PRO A 982 -29.94 46.20 3.59
C PRO A 982 -29.09 46.84 4.67
N ASP A 983 -28.86 46.12 5.77
CA ASP A 983 -27.87 46.51 6.77
C ASP A 983 -26.46 46.14 6.32
N LEU A 984 -26.34 45.02 5.62
CA LEU A 984 -25.08 44.44 5.15
C LEU A 984 -25.22 43.96 3.70
N LEU A 985 -24.25 44.32 2.86
CA LEU A 985 -24.07 43.77 1.52
C LEU A 985 -22.76 42.99 1.44
N ILE A 986 -22.88 41.70 1.12
CA ILE A 986 -21.75 40.79 0.92
C ILE A 986 -21.51 40.59 -0.57
N ARG A 987 -20.28 40.78 -1.02
CA ARG A 987 -19.87 40.48 -2.40
C ARG A 987 -18.78 39.43 -2.42
N THR A 988 -18.98 38.39 -3.21
CA THR A 988 -17.99 37.34 -3.47
C THR A 988 -17.15 37.65 -4.72
N GLY A 989 -16.00 36.98 -4.87
CA GLY A 989 -15.15 37.03 -6.06
C GLY A 989 -14.28 38.29 -6.24
N GLY A 990 -14.03 39.04 -5.16
CA GLY A 990 -12.97 40.07 -5.05
C GLY A 990 -13.17 41.36 -5.86
N GLY A 991 -14.38 41.60 -6.40
CA GLY A 991 -14.65 42.80 -7.21
C GLY A 991 -15.13 43.98 -6.38
N PHE A 992 -14.40 45.10 -6.36
CA PHE A 992 -14.82 46.33 -5.67
C PHE A 992 -15.80 47.17 -6.49
N ARG A 993 -17.00 46.63 -6.74
CA ARG A 993 -18.11 47.32 -7.40
C ARG A 993 -19.45 46.78 -6.92
N VAL A 994 -20.51 47.56 -7.05
CA VAL A 994 -21.88 47.13 -6.67
C VAL A 994 -22.67 46.56 -7.85
N SER A 995 -22.16 46.69 -9.09
CA SER A 995 -22.73 46.05 -10.28
C SER A 995 -24.22 46.35 -10.54
N ASN A 996 -24.65 47.61 -10.37
CA ASN A 996 -26.04 48.06 -10.60
C ASN A 996 -27.06 47.35 -9.69
N PHE A 997 -26.63 46.89 -8.51
CA PHE A 997 -27.47 46.22 -7.52
C PHE A 997 -27.83 47.19 -6.38
N LEU A 998 -29.14 47.35 -6.12
CA LEU A 998 -29.70 48.09 -4.98
C LEU A 998 -29.12 49.51 -4.74
N LEU A 999 -28.86 50.31 -5.79
CA LEU A 999 -28.13 51.58 -5.67
C LEU A 999 -28.80 52.60 -4.75
N TRP A 1000 -30.15 52.59 -4.68
CA TRP A 1000 -30.91 53.47 -3.79
C TRP A 1000 -30.82 52.98 -2.34
N GLN A 1001 -31.04 51.69 -2.15
CA GLN A 1001 -31.17 51.06 -0.83
C GLN A 1001 -29.81 50.92 -0.12
N ILE A 1002 -28.69 50.88 -0.85
CA ILE A 1002 -27.37 50.67 -0.25
C ILE A 1002 -26.65 51.93 0.24
N ALA A 1003 -27.32 53.09 0.20
CA ALA A 1003 -26.71 54.38 0.55
C ALA A 1003 -26.04 54.39 1.93
N TYR A 1004 -26.59 53.63 2.89
CA TYR A 1004 -26.07 53.50 4.26
C TYR A 1004 -25.79 52.05 4.68
N THR A 1005 -25.60 51.16 3.71
CA THR A 1005 -25.32 49.74 3.91
C THR A 1005 -23.82 49.48 4.10
N GLU A 1006 -23.45 48.61 5.03
CA GLU A 1006 -22.07 48.16 5.18
C GLU A 1006 -21.69 47.21 4.03
N LEU A 1007 -20.55 47.45 3.38
CA LEU A 1007 -20.07 46.61 2.29
C LEU A 1007 -18.93 45.71 2.78
N ILE A 1008 -19.08 44.40 2.57
CA ILE A 1008 -18.04 43.39 2.81
C ILE A 1008 -17.74 42.70 1.48
N VAL A 1009 -16.51 42.84 1.01
CA VAL A 1009 -16.02 42.22 -0.24
C VAL A 1009 -15.05 41.11 0.12
N LEU A 1010 -15.35 39.90 -0.33
CA LEU A 1010 -14.55 38.70 -0.08
C LEU A 1010 -13.94 38.19 -1.39
N ASP A 1011 -12.69 37.73 -1.31
CA ASP A 1011 -11.99 37.13 -2.45
C ASP A 1011 -12.46 35.71 -2.78
N VAL A 1012 -13.29 35.12 -1.91
CA VAL A 1012 -13.88 33.78 -2.08
C VAL A 1012 -14.85 33.78 -3.26
N LEU A 1013 -14.72 32.81 -4.17
CA LEU A 1013 -15.67 32.61 -5.28
C LEU A 1013 -16.97 32.00 -4.74
N TRP A 1014 -18.13 32.40 -5.28
CA TRP A 1014 -19.44 31.96 -4.77
C TRP A 1014 -19.57 30.44 -4.49
N PRO A 1015 -19.13 29.52 -5.38
CA PRO A 1015 -19.25 28.08 -5.10
C PRO A 1015 -18.41 27.56 -3.92
N ASP A 1016 -17.44 28.34 -3.41
CA ASP A 1016 -16.61 28.00 -2.24
C ASP A 1016 -17.07 28.76 -0.96
N PHE A 1017 -18.06 29.65 -1.07
CA PHE A 1017 -18.58 30.45 0.03
C PHE A 1017 -19.37 29.55 0.98
N ASN A 1018 -18.87 29.33 2.20
CA ASN A 1018 -19.47 28.40 3.17
C ASN A 1018 -19.99 29.13 4.42
N ARG A 1019 -20.70 28.39 5.29
CA ARG A 1019 -21.27 28.91 6.56
C ARG A 1019 -20.26 29.68 7.42
N THR A 1020 -18.99 29.29 7.43
CA THR A 1020 -17.94 30.01 8.16
C THR A 1020 -17.75 31.41 7.58
N CYS A 1021 -17.63 31.54 6.26
CA CYS A 1021 -17.47 32.83 5.59
C CYS A 1021 -18.69 33.75 5.81
N PHE A 1022 -19.90 33.20 5.82
CA PHE A 1022 -21.11 33.98 6.11
C PHE A 1022 -21.11 34.48 7.57
N ASN A 1023 -20.80 33.62 8.54
CA ASN A 1023 -20.69 34.02 9.95
C ASN A 1023 -19.56 35.03 10.20
N GLU A 1024 -18.44 34.93 9.50
CA GLU A 1024 -17.34 35.91 9.57
C GLU A 1024 -17.78 37.28 9.07
N ALA A 1025 -18.51 37.34 7.94
CA ALA A 1025 -19.05 38.60 7.42
C ALA A 1025 -20.05 39.23 8.41
N ILE A 1026 -20.88 38.42 9.07
CA ILE A 1026 -21.81 38.92 10.11
C ILE A 1026 -21.05 39.41 11.34
N ARG A 1027 -19.99 38.72 11.77
CA ARG A 1027 -19.14 39.18 12.88
C ARG A 1027 -18.41 40.48 12.55
N GLU A 1028 -17.90 40.61 11.33
CA GLU A 1028 -17.27 41.84 10.88
C GLU A 1028 -18.26 43.01 10.87
N PHE A 1029 -19.50 42.78 10.43
CA PHE A 1029 -20.59 43.75 10.57
C PHE A 1029 -20.85 44.13 12.04
N GLN A 1030 -20.89 43.15 12.94
CA GLN A 1030 -21.14 43.37 14.37
C GLN A 1030 -20.04 44.19 15.07
N GLN A 1031 -18.83 44.22 14.51
CA GLN A 1031 -17.70 44.99 15.04
C GLN A 1031 -17.67 46.46 14.58
N ARG A 1032 -18.49 46.84 13.59
CA ARG A 1032 -18.51 48.20 13.03
C ARG A 1032 -19.52 49.10 13.76
N GLU A 1033 -19.13 50.34 14.00
CA GLU A 1033 -19.97 51.36 14.64
C GLU A 1033 -20.70 52.19 13.56
N ARG A 1034 -22.00 51.98 13.38
CA ARG A 1034 -22.80 52.68 12.36
C ARG A 1034 -23.18 54.08 12.83
N ARG A 1035 -22.64 55.10 12.16
CA ARG A 1035 -22.76 56.51 12.57
C ARG A 1035 -23.86 57.29 11.85
N TYR A 1036 -24.38 56.89 10.69
CA TYR A 1036 -25.46 57.59 9.94
C TYR A 1036 -25.34 59.14 9.90
N GLY A 1037 -24.13 59.69 9.84
CA GLY A 1037 -23.89 61.15 9.90
C GLY A 1037 -23.93 61.79 11.30
N MET A 1038 -24.15 61.00 12.35
CA MET A 1038 -24.09 61.36 13.77
C MET A 1038 -22.70 61.08 14.37
N ILE A 1039 -22.35 61.76 15.46
CA ILE A 1039 -21.12 61.47 16.23
C ILE A 1039 -21.36 60.32 17.22
N SER A 1040 -20.31 59.64 17.68
CA SER A 1040 -20.43 58.45 18.55
C SER A 1040 -21.26 58.70 19.82
N GLU A 1041 -21.24 59.92 20.36
CA GLU A 1041 -22.02 60.29 21.55
C GLU A 1041 -23.53 60.45 21.29
N GLN A 1042 -23.96 60.57 20.03
CA GLN A 1042 -25.37 60.74 19.63
C GLN A 1042 -26.09 59.40 19.35
N LEU A 1043 -25.38 58.27 19.43
CA LEU A 1043 -25.94 56.96 19.12
C LEU A 1043 -26.77 56.43 20.30
N GLU A 1044 -28.08 56.68 20.30
CA GLU A 1044 -29.02 55.94 21.16
C GLU A 1044 -29.30 54.56 20.56
N TYR A 1045 -29.05 53.50 21.34
CA TYR A 1045 -29.32 52.13 20.93
C TYR A 1045 -30.78 51.79 21.27
N PRO A 1046 -31.66 51.53 20.28
CA PRO A 1046 -33.04 51.19 20.58
C PRO A 1046 -33.09 49.85 21.32
N GLU A 1047 -33.88 49.81 22.40
CA GLU A 1047 -34.19 48.56 23.10
C GLU A 1047 -35.27 47.79 22.33
N ASN A 1048 -34.89 46.69 21.69
CA ASN A 1048 -35.78 45.57 21.39
C ASN A 1048 -35.01 44.25 21.60
#